data_AF-A0A956GJF1-F1
#
_entry.id   AF-A0A956GJF1-F1
#
_cell.length_a   1.000
_cell.length_b   1.000
_cell.length_c   1.000
_cell.angle_alpha   90.00
_cell.angle_beta   90.00
_cell.angle_gamma   90.00
#
_symmetry.space_group_name_H-M   'P 1'
#
loop_
_entity.id
_entity.type
_entity.pdbx_description
1 polymer ?
#
loop_
_entity_poly.entity_id
_entity_poly.type
_entity_poly.pdbx_seq_one_letter_code
_entity_poly.pdbx_strand_id
1 'polypeptide(L)'
;MVRRLTLFACMFAALLLVAPGCDDDGGTDASTEKVLPKDQGVDTDGLVPDQSPDLPPKDCQLRVIEINGMAVDTIAQIDSTLDQDANTAGVQVDIKVSVVGAPDGTEVTLNVTDLSPAPTATSANGEATFTGVTLDPAKTPVATFTAAASNCTGFELKRNTQPDPSCTFAQPTAGVTLTKANDKIPQTPEFEYDVRVNTANAPGGNVALEVNGTPSTNSPATPNAATGVATFFSTQLSAPASKMVTLKATVTRGPLSATCEITFTLNITATPCTLNDPSPASVAIPSGRGLGPAQDKDPNTPGLQTTITVTTPGDEAELFIGGQSQGTKTTSGGTASWDVTLNNGNADIAANCRETSSGNSGSSTPARYTVDLNPPAAVSGMTCTIINRRAGTIRCSYSTPADNTDGSGLAQCKFHYRVNDDIDASNFDAADSVKRTITPAGTGVTQNVDITGLKMPNEYDFAVTCVDELGNESTLSNDTSRLQIFFATHVINGAAAGEFFGSPIAAGDFNCDGLTDIAVGSPGANGSRGEVLIYFSSGAGLPSSFSTKIVGTVANGKLGEALVSLQYDGDANKCDDLAVWASGDSGGRVYLYLGQQNFIQRNDVGDANTAGAELVYRLPGSAGGADVLGVRLVSLDFDGDGRDDLAMVSWTQQAGGSSQVVIDYGETGVALAQPNASPPQREMPTMADIVITGGTFDGLFGFGMAAGGRLAANVSHDLLVGAPRLGTGAAFVVRGAARGATLPDPPIDISTSGRVTRIDGPSDGVLFSGRLQGIGDIDGDGTPEFAIADQQYGTPVANSGRVWIFDLAGTLPASTSDAKAVVTNDFVSPAASNFLGIRMGDGAAIDAIKGADLDKDGRGDLLVGMRRAGTQLSGSIRLYFGTQTLPATLSAVQPDVILQPTGSTTSMPSSLNFVRDINGDGYPDVAVGDVGFNGNTGRIVVYY
;
A
#
# COMPACT_ATOMS: atom_id res chain seq x y z
N MET A 1 6.55 -46.91 6.01
CA MET A 1 7.88 -46.30 6.30
C MET A 1 7.61 -44.86 6.73
N VAL A 2 8.06 -44.31 7.88
CA VAL A 2 9.47 -44.01 8.29
C VAL A 2 10.07 -42.96 7.34
N ARG A 3 10.41 -41.70 7.71
CA ARG A 3 10.51 -40.95 9.00
C ARG A 3 10.30 -39.41 8.72
N ARG A 4 9.68 -38.61 9.62
CA ARG A 4 10.24 -37.54 10.53
C ARG A 4 11.14 -36.47 9.87
N LEU A 5 11.14 -35.16 10.21
CA LEU A 5 10.55 -34.28 11.27
C LEU A 5 10.37 -32.84 10.64
N THR A 6 9.96 -31.67 11.19
CA THR A 6 9.66 -30.96 12.49
C THR A 6 8.72 -29.75 12.10
N LEU A 7 7.72 -29.18 12.79
CA LEU A 7 7.40 -28.72 14.17
C LEU A 7 8.05 -27.39 14.66
N PHE A 8 7.44 -26.53 15.51
CA PHE A 8 6.05 -25.99 15.62
C PHE A 8 5.93 -24.90 16.75
N ALA A 9 5.14 -23.83 16.53
CA ALA A 9 4.39 -22.98 17.50
C ALA A 9 5.06 -22.24 18.72
N CYS A 10 4.28 -21.29 19.28
CA CYS A 10 4.58 -20.44 20.45
C CYS A 10 3.83 -20.90 21.73
N MET A 11 4.22 -20.41 22.93
CA MET A 11 3.26 -20.11 24.02
C MET A 11 3.80 -19.22 25.17
N PHE A 12 2.87 -18.69 25.96
CA PHE A 12 3.07 -17.87 27.18
C PHE A 12 3.54 -18.69 28.41
N ALA A 13 4.20 -18.02 29.36
CA ALA A 13 3.91 -18.11 30.81
C ALA A 13 4.63 -17.00 31.63
N ALA A 14 4.06 -16.61 32.77
CA ALA A 14 4.70 -15.75 33.79
C ALA A 14 4.14 -16.11 35.18
N LEU A 15 4.94 -15.99 36.26
CA LEU A 15 4.43 -15.89 37.64
C LEU A 15 5.46 -15.34 38.64
N LEU A 16 4.98 -14.89 39.80
CA LEU A 16 5.71 -14.22 40.88
C LEU A 16 6.36 -15.19 41.88
N LEU A 17 7.31 -14.68 42.68
CA LEU A 17 7.59 -15.12 44.05
C LEU A 17 8.03 -13.92 44.93
N VAL A 18 7.92 -14.01 46.26
CA VAL A 18 7.84 -12.85 47.17
C VAL A 18 8.66 -13.03 48.47
N ALA A 19 9.67 -12.15 48.66
CA ALA A 19 10.26 -11.69 49.94
C ALA A 19 10.76 -12.77 50.96
N PRO A 20 11.22 -12.42 52.20
CA PRO A 20 11.88 -11.20 52.70
C PRO A 20 13.30 -11.49 53.31
N GLY A 21 14.00 -10.48 53.84
CA GLY A 21 15.22 -10.66 54.66
C GLY A 21 15.92 -9.33 55.01
N CYS A 22 16.60 -9.26 56.17
CA CYS A 22 17.12 -8.01 56.76
C CYS A 22 18.63 -8.07 57.11
N ASP A 23 19.21 -6.86 57.17
CA ASP A 23 20.29 -6.37 58.04
C ASP A 23 21.78 -6.83 57.94
N ASP A 24 22.60 -5.87 58.37
CA ASP A 24 23.99 -5.82 58.88
C ASP A 24 25.26 -6.16 58.03
N ASP A 25 26.15 -5.15 58.09
CA ASP A 25 27.61 -5.16 58.22
C ASP A 25 28.57 -5.79 57.18
N GLY A 26 29.57 -4.98 56.81
CA GLY A 26 30.85 -5.44 56.25
C GLY A 26 31.39 -4.59 55.11
N GLY A 27 32.59 -4.01 55.28
CA GLY A 27 33.38 -3.48 54.15
C GLY A 27 34.09 -4.60 53.36
N THR A 28 34.95 -4.30 52.38
CA THR A 28 35.66 -3.04 52.13
C THR A 28 36.11 -2.84 50.67
N ASP A 29 36.37 -1.58 50.33
CA ASP A 29 37.50 -1.10 49.50
C ASP A 29 37.34 -0.87 47.97
N ALA A 30 38.25 -0.02 47.47
CA ALA A 30 38.65 0.27 46.08
C ALA A 30 37.69 1.02 45.13
N SER A 31 37.88 2.36 45.08
CA SER A 31 37.62 3.28 43.94
C SER A 31 36.15 3.48 43.48
N THR A 32 35.64 4.70 43.20
CA THR A 32 36.21 6.07 43.15
C THR A 32 35.28 7.07 43.87
N GLU A 33 35.78 8.26 44.20
CA GLU A 33 35.13 9.24 45.10
C GLU A 33 33.78 9.80 44.63
N LYS A 34 32.99 10.24 45.63
CA LYS A 34 31.67 10.86 45.49
C LYS A 34 31.55 12.06 46.45
N VAL A 35 31.30 13.23 45.87
CA VAL A 35 30.88 14.49 46.54
C VAL A 35 31.93 15.17 47.45
N LEU A 36 32.21 16.43 47.13
CA LEU A 36 32.62 17.49 48.07
C LEU A 36 31.46 18.52 48.13
N PRO A 37 31.23 19.18 49.27
CA PRO A 37 31.94 20.46 49.50
C PRO A 37 32.31 20.77 50.96
N LYS A 38 33.58 21.17 51.17
CA LYS A 38 34.14 21.74 52.43
C LYS A 38 34.13 20.74 53.63
N ASP A 39 34.95 20.90 54.67
CA ASP A 39 35.70 22.07 55.15
C ASP A 39 36.99 21.66 55.91
N GLN A 40 37.92 22.60 56.09
CA GLN A 40 39.20 22.47 56.85
C GLN A 40 40.20 21.42 56.28
N GLY A 41 41.53 21.53 56.47
CA GLY A 41 42.33 22.64 57.03
C GLY A 41 43.74 22.16 57.44
N VAL A 42 44.71 23.10 57.45
CA VAL A 42 46.04 23.02 58.10
C VAL A 42 47.09 22.07 57.47
N ASP A 43 48.02 22.69 56.75
CA ASP A 43 49.49 22.58 56.83
C ASP A 43 50.13 21.42 57.65
N THR A 44 51.03 20.65 57.04
CA THR A 44 51.86 19.63 57.72
C THR A 44 53.28 19.57 57.15
N ASP A 45 54.26 19.50 58.08
CA ASP A 45 55.68 19.18 57.92
C ASP A 45 56.56 20.17 57.11
N GLY A 46 57.57 20.84 57.67
CA GLY A 46 58.08 20.85 59.06
C GLY A 46 59.56 20.50 59.18
N LEU A 47 60.46 21.47 58.92
CA LEU A 47 61.91 21.39 59.12
C LEU A 47 62.46 22.79 59.43
N VAL A 48 63.35 23.06 60.40
CA VAL A 48 63.84 22.37 61.61
C VAL A 48 64.18 23.49 62.63
N PRO A 49 63.99 23.32 63.95
CA PRO A 49 64.39 24.32 64.93
C PRO A 49 65.92 24.37 65.16
N ASP A 50 66.50 25.57 65.07
CA ASP A 50 67.84 25.91 65.55
C ASP A 50 67.67 26.93 66.70
N GLN A 51 67.79 26.59 67.99
CA GLN A 51 68.92 26.00 68.75
C GLN A 51 70.06 26.98 69.11
N SER A 52 69.66 28.00 69.86
CA SER A 52 70.48 28.57 70.95
C SER A 52 71.60 29.53 70.44
N PRO A 53 72.56 30.01 71.26
CA PRO A 53 72.81 31.46 71.26
C PRO A 53 74.24 31.86 70.88
N ASP A 54 74.43 33.15 70.58
CA ASP A 54 75.43 33.90 71.34
C ASP A 54 75.11 35.41 71.42
N LEU A 55 75.44 36.00 72.57
CA LEU A 55 75.21 37.42 72.87
C LEU A 55 76.31 38.30 72.25
N PRO A 56 76.05 39.61 72.02
CA PRO A 56 76.67 40.57 72.93
C PRO A 56 75.64 41.45 73.68
N PRO A 57 75.97 41.91 74.90
CA PRO A 57 74.95 42.39 75.85
C PRO A 57 74.55 43.87 75.66
N LYS A 58 73.23 44.12 75.74
CA LYS A 58 72.60 45.40 76.11
C LYS A 58 71.12 45.23 76.44
N ASP A 59 70.62 46.25 77.13
CA ASP A 59 69.23 46.61 77.42
C ASP A 59 68.38 45.62 78.24
N CYS A 60 67.65 46.17 79.22
CA CYS A 60 66.63 45.42 79.97
C CYS A 60 65.36 45.20 79.10
N GLN A 61 64.46 44.31 79.52
CA GLN A 61 63.22 44.01 78.81
C GLN A 61 62.00 44.34 79.66
N LEU A 62 61.02 45.05 79.06
CA LEU A 62 59.75 45.40 79.69
C LEU A 62 58.59 44.73 78.94
N ARG A 63 57.76 43.94 79.64
CA ARG A 63 56.53 43.34 79.07
C ARG A 63 55.34 43.57 79.99
N VAL A 64 54.21 44.04 79.46
CA VAL A 64 52.92 43.96 80.17
C VAL A 64 52.56 42.48 80.34
N ILE A 65 52.34 42.02 81.57
CA ILE A 65 52.12 40.61 81.89
C ILE A 65 50.71 40.33 82.43
N GLU A 66 50.12 41.26 83.18
CA GLU A 66 48.81 41.10 83.80
C GLU A 66 47.99 42.39 83.66
N ILE A 67 46.66 42.23 83.57
CA ILE A 67 45.68 43.31 83.71
C ILE A 67 44.62 42.80 84.70
N ASN A 68 44.32 43.58 85.75
CA ASN A 68 43.47 43.18 86.90
C ASN A 68 43.86 41.82 87.52
N GLY A 69 45.16 41.49 87.53
CA GLY A 69 45.66 40.20 88.04
C GLY A 69 45.35 38.98 87.16
N MET A 70 44.82 39.18 85.95
CA MET A 70 44.68 38.13 84.94
C MET A 70 45.79 38.22 83.89
N ALA A 71 46.34 37.08 83.50
CA ALA A 71 47.43 36.99 82.53
C ALA A 71 46.99 37.59 81.18
N VAL A 72 47.77 38.55 80.67
CA VAL A 72 47.39 39.42 79.56
C VAL A 72 47.00 38.68 78.28
N ASP A 73 47.59 37.51 78.04
CA ASP A 73 47.36 36.68 76.86
C ASP A 73 45.99 35.94 76.89
N THR A 74 45.29 35.96 78.03
CA THR A 74 43.91 35.44 78.18
C THR A 74 42.82 36.49 77.93
N ILE A 75 43.18 37.78 77.92
CA ILE A 75 42.24 38.90 77.77
C ILE A 75 42.17 39.28 76.29
N ALA A 76 41.03 39.04 75.63
CA ALA A 76 40.83 39.39 74.22
C ALA A 76 40.42 40.87 74.01
N GLN A 77 39.59 41.40 74.91
CA GLN A 77 38.99 42.73 74.86
C GLN A 77 39.03 43.37 76.25
N ILE A 78 39.13 44.69 76.32
CA ILE A 78 39.03 45.46 77.57
C ILE A 78 37.75 46.30 77.51
N ASP A 79 36.70 45.82 78.18
CA ASP A 79 35.37 46.44 78.25
C ASP A 79 34.87 46.54 79.70
N SER A 80 33.60 46.92 79.88
CA SER A 80 32.96 47.12 81.20
C SER A 80 32.94 45.88 82.11
N THR A 81 33.26 44.69 81.63
CA THR A 81 33.44 43.50 82.47
C THR A 81 34.78 43.47 83.22
N LEU A 82 35.74 44.30 82.80
CA LEU A 82 37.05 44.50 83.43
C LEU A 82 37.17 45.86 84.13
N ASP A 83 36.08 46.61 84.27
CA ASP A 83 36.09 47.91 84.94
C ASP A 83 36.08 47.76 86.46
N GLN A 84 37.11 48.29 87.15
CA GLN A 84 37.18 48.24 88.61
C GLN A 84 36.26 49.26 89.32
N ASP A 85 35.87 50.36 88.66
CA ASP A 85 34.90 51.32 89.21
C ASP A 85 33.92 51.82 88.14
N ALA A 86 32.84 51.08 87.95
CA ALA A 86 31.75 51.41 87.03
C ALA A 86 30.98 52.72 87.35
N ASN A 87 31.36 53.47 88.39
CA ASN A 87 30.82 54.82 88.68
C ASN A 87 31.64 55.93 88.00
N THR A 88 32.86 55.64 87.57
CA THR A 88 33.78 56.58 86.93
C THR A 88 33.77 56.39 85.40
N ALA A 89 33.96 57.48 84.65
CA ALA A 89 33.72 57.49 83.20
C ALA A 89 34.92 56.93 82.40
N GLY A 90 34.91 55.63 82.13
CA GLY A 90 35.90 54.92 81.34
C GLY A 90 36.31 53.61 82.03
N VAL A 91 36.74 52.60 81.27
CA VAL A 91 37.10 51.29 81.83
C VAL A 91 38.42 51.43 82.60
N GLN A 92 38.39 51.18 83.91
CA GLN A 92 39.56 51.33 84.78
C GLN A 92 40.18 49.98 85.09
N VAL A 93 41.48 49.86 84.80
CA VAL A 93 42.24 48.63 85.00
C VAL A 93 43.55 48.85 85.74
N ASP A 94 43.95 47.88 86.54
CA ASP A 94 45.31 47.80 87.07
C ASP A 94 46.19 47.04 86.06
N ILE A 95 47.38 47.55 85.78
CA ILE A 95 48.28 47.01 84.75
C ILE A 95 49.64 46.69 85.39
N LYS A 96 50.15 45.49 85.11
CA LYS A 96 51.41 44.99 85.66
C LYS A 96 52.43 44.76 84.56
N VAL A 97 53.64 45.30 84.76
CA VAL A 97 54.76 45.23 83.82
C VAL A 97 55.89 44.45 84.47
N SER A 98 56.34 43.37 83.83
CA SER A 98 57.57 42.68 84.19
C SER A 98 58.77 43.49 83.71
N VAL A 99 59.78 43.60 84.57
CA VAL A 99 60.99 44.43 84.42
C VAL A 99 62.21 43.52 84.56
N VAL A 100 62.64 42.92 83.45
CA VAL A 100 63.70 41.89 83.46
C VAL A 100 65.05 42.52 83.12
N GLY A 101 66.01 42.38 84.04
CA GLY A 101 67.41 42.78 83.83
C GLY A 101 67.77 44.21 84.28
N ALA A 102 66.84 44.94 84.89
CA ALA A 102 67.12 46.21 85.58
C ALA A 102 67.05 46.04 87.11
N PRO A 103 67.74 46.89 87.90
CA PRO A 103 67.65 46.84 89.35
C PRO A 103 66.32 47.39 89.86
N ASP A 104 65.85 46.86 91.00
CA ASP A 104 64.73 47.44 91.76
C ASP A 104 64.99 48.92 92.09
N GLY A 105 63.93 49.72 92.06
CA GLY A 105 64.03 51.18 92.11
C GLY A 105 64.18 51.86 90.74
N THR A 106 64.22 51.10 89.64
CA THR A 106 64.12 51.67 88.28
C THR A 106 62.70 52.20 88.04
N GLU A 107 62.58 53.47 87.63
CA GLU A 107 61.31 54.07 87.24
C GLU A 107 60.90 53.63 85.82
N VAL A 108 59.64 53.22 85.67
CA VAL A 108 59.03 52.77 84.42
C VAL A 108 57.85 53.68 84.09
N THR A 109 57.81 54.25 82.89
CA THR A 109 56.66 54.97 82.34
C THR A 109 55.78 54.00 81.55
N LEU A 110 54.47 53.98 81.82
CA LEU A 110 53.51 53.25 80.99
C LEU A 110 52.81 54.24 80.04
N ASN A 111 53.23 54.25 78.77
CA ASN A 111 52.55 55.03 77.75
C ASN A 111 51.31 54.27 77.30
N VAL A 112 50.14 54.88 77.42
CA VAL A 112 48.87 54.34 76.93
C VAL A 112 48.29 55.33 75.93
N THR A 113 47.68 54.83 74.86
CA THR A 113 47.06 55.70 73.84
C THR A 113 46.08 56.69 74.48
N ASP A 114 46.19 57.96 74.08
CA ASP A 114 45.40 59.11 74.56
C ASP A 114 45.51 59.44 76.07
N LEU A 115 46.36 58.77 76.84
CA LEU A 115 46.59 59.04 78.26
C LEU A 115 47.78 59.99 78.46
N SER A 116 47.53 61.18 79.04
CA SER A 116 48.58 62.19 79.29
C SER A 116 48.30 63.01 80.57
N PRO A 117 49.28 63.20 81.47
CA PRO A 117 50.64 62.65 81.41
C PRO A 117 50.64 61.13 81.60
N ALA A 118 51.60 60.45 80.97
CA ALA A 118 51.76 59.00 81.12
C ALA A 118 52.20 58.67 82.57
N PRO A 119 51.53 57.73 83.26
CA PRO A 119 51.87 57.39 84.65
C PRO A 119 53.24 56.72 84.75
N THR A 120 53.94 56.97 85.86
CA THR A 120 55.18 56.27 86.22
C THR A 120 54.99 55.42 87.48
N ALA A 121 55.70 54.30 87.54
CA ALA A 121 55.76 53.41 88.69
C ALA A 121 57.20 52.91 88.88
N THR A 122 57.60 52.67 90.13
CA THR A 122 58.93 52.15 90.44
C THR A 122 58.92 50.62 90.51
N SER A 123 59.95 49.99 89.96
CA SER A 123 60.10 48.53 89.99
C SER A 123 60.49 48.00 91.38
N ALA A 124 59.91 46.85 91.76
CA ALA A 124 60.25 46.09 92.96
C ALA A 124 60.08 44.58 92.70
N ASN A 125 61.04 43.76 93.12
CA ASN A 125 61.16 42.34 92.79
C ASN A 125 61.08 42.04 91.28
N GLY A 126 61.53 42.96 90.42
CA GLY A 126 61.44 42.82 88.96
C GLY A 126 60.05 43.06 88.34
N GLU A 127 59.12 43.72 89.05
CA GLU A 127 57.80 44.12 88.52
C GLU A 127 57.49 45.59 88.83
N ALA A 128 56.74 46.26 87.95
CA ALA A 128 56.16 47.59 88.18
C ALA A 128 54.63 47.52 87.99
N THR A 129 53.87 48.13 88.90
CA THR A 129 52.39 48.06 88.91
C THR A 129 51.79 49.45 88.79
N PHE A 130 50.81 49.61 87.89
CA PHE A 130 50.12 50.86 87.59
C PHE A 130 48.63 50.67 87.92
N THR A 131 48.13 51.31 88.98
CA THR A 131 46.76 51.09 89.46
C THR A 131 45.78 52.13 88.90
N GLY A 132 44.55 51.72 88.58
CA GLY A 132 43.47 52.62 88.18
C GLY A 132 43.66 53.32 86.83
N VAL A 133 44.27 52.66 85.85
CA VAL A 133 44.48 53.20 84.50
C VAL A 133 43.15 53.25 83.75
N THR A 134 42.59 54.45 83.60
CA THR A 134 41.33 54.70 82.88
C THR A 134 41.51 54.68 81.36
N LEU A 135 40.67 53.94 80.66
CA LEU A 135 40.59 53.87 79.19
C LEU A 135 39.24 54.41 78.71
N ASP A 136 39.20 55.03 77.53
CA ASP A 136 37.95 55.52 76.90
C ASP A 136 37.64 54.77 75.59
N PRO A 137 36.75 53.75 75.63
CA PRO A 137 36.33 52.99 74.44
C PRO A 137 35.66 53.83 73.33
N ALA A 138 35.17 55.03 73.63
CA ALA A 138 34.55 55.93 72.66
C ALA A 138 35.58 56.81 71.93
N LYS A 139 36.77 57.03 72.51
CA LYS A 139 37.89 57.71 71.82
C LYS A 139 38.81 56.72 71.11
N THR A 140 39.10 55.58 71.73
CA THR A 140 40.22 54.72 71.34
C THR A 140 39.77 53.25 71.17
N PRO A 141 39.39 52.82 69.95
CA PRO A 141 38.85 51.47 69.71
C PRO A 141 39.85 50.33 69.96
N VAL A 142 41.16 50.63 69.91
CA VAL A 142 42.23 49.71 70.27
C VAL A 142 43.20 50.45 71.19
N ALA A 143 43.21 50.08 72.47
CA ALA A 143 44.18 50.61 73.42
C ALA A 143 45.55 49.99 73.15
N THR A 144 46.57 50.83 72.99
CA THR A 144 47.97 50.43 72.88
C THR A 144 48.72 50.79 74.17
N PHE A 145 49.45 49.82 74.73
CA PHE A 145 50.22 49.95 75.97
C PHE A 145 51.70 49.71 75.67
N THR A 146 52.56 50.68 75.99
CA THR A 146 54.00 50.63 75.71
C THR A 146 54.79 51.09 76.92
N ALA A 147 55.41 50.15 77.62
CA ALA A 147 56.26 50.43 78.78
C ALA A 147 57.66 50.91 78.36
N ALA A 148 58.21 51.90 79.05
CA ALA A 148 59.52 52.48 78.77
C ALA A 148 60.30 52.76 80.07
N ALA A 149 61.61 52.53 80.06
CA ALA A 149 62.54 52.86 81.14
C ALA A 149 63.96 53.09 80.56
N SER A 150 64.84 53.75 81.31
CA SER A 150 66.20 54.04 80.82
C SER A 150 67.04 52.78 80.61
N ASN A 151 67.60 52.62 79.41
CA ASN A 151 68.34 51.43 78.97
C ASN A 151 67.50 50.14 79.00
N CYS A 152 66.20 50.25 78.68
CA CYS A 152 65.32 49.11 78.51
C CYS A 152 64.58 49.16 77.16
N THR A 153 64.49 48.01 76.52
CA THR A 153 63.61 47.74 75.37
C THR A 153 62.18 47.48 75.84
N GLY A 154 61.23 48.21 75.24
CA GLY A 154 59.80 48.13 75.57
C GLY A 154 59.00 47.23 74.63
N PHE A 155 58.01 46.52 75.17
CA PHE A 155 57.00 45.77 74.41
C PHE A 155 55.75 46.62 74.15
N GLU A 156 55.14 46.44 72.97
CA GLU A 156 53.86 47.07 72.59
C GLU A 156 52.72 46.04 72.66
N LEU A 157 51.73 46.28 73.52
CA LEU A 157 50.52 45.47 73.63
C LEU A 157 49.33 46.20 73.02
N LYS A 158 48.48 45.51 72.25
CA LYS A 158 47.22 46.04 71.70
C LYS A 158 46.02 45.19 72.13
N ARG A 159 44.92 45.84 72.54
CA ARG A 159 43.63 45.20 72.87
C ARG A 159 42.44 46.03 72.38
N ASN A 160 41.42 45.36 71.86
CA ASN A 160 40.14 45.98 71.44
C ASN A 160 39.37 46.49 72.67
N THR A 161 38.54 47.51 72.49
CA THR A 161 37.68 48.09 73.55
C THR A 161 36.19 48.10 73.19
N GLN A 162 35.80 47.67 71.97
CA GLN A 162 34.42 47.82 71.47
C GLN A 162 33.72 46.47 71.14
N PRO A 163 32.47 46.26 71.58
CA PRO A 163 31.75 44.98 71.45
C PRO A 163 31.37 44.63 70.00
N ASP A 164 31.05 43.36 69.77
CA ASP A 164 30.75 42.78 68.44
C ASP A 164 29.48 43.35 67.76
N PRO A 165 29.43 43.32 66.40
CA PRO A 165 28.23 43.61 65.62
C PRO A 165 27.15 42.53 65.80
N SER A 166 25.90 42.86 65.49
CA SER A 166 24.79 41.89 65.45
C SER A 166 23.72 42.27 64.40
N CYS A 167 22.89 41.31 63.98
CA CYS A 167 21.85 41.55 62.97
C CYS A 167 20.57 40.74 63.17
N THR A 168 19.48 41.26 62.61
CA THR A 168 18.17 40.60 62.47
C THR A 168 17.47 41.07 61.20
N PHE A 169 16.72 40.20 60.52
CA PHE A 169 15.89 40.62 59.39
C PHE A 169 14.66 41.42 59.86
N ALA A 170 14.40 42.54 59.18
CA ALA A 170 13.23 43.39 59.39
C ALA A 170 12.15 43.12 58.32
N GLN A 171 12.59 42.89 57.06
CA GLN A 171 11.74 42.46 55.95
C GLN A 171 12.55 41.50 55.05
N PRO A 172 12.00 40.34 54.64
CA PRO A 172 10.74 39.74 55.09
C PRO A 172 10.77 39.35 56.58
N THR A 173 9.61 39.02 57.15
CA THR A 173 9.49 38.46 58.51
C THR A 173 9.34 36.94 58.47
N ALA A 174 9.74 36.25 59.54
CA ALA A 174 9.87 34.79 59.53
C ALA A 174 8.51 34.12 59.30
N GLY A 175 8.47 33.15 58.39
CA GLY A 175 7.23 32.43 58.05
C GLY A 175 6.19 33.22 57.25
N VAL A 176 6.52 34.40 56.70
CA VAL A 176 5.64 35.09 55.75
C VAL A 176 5.46 34.29 54.45
N THR A 177 4.37 34.53 53.72
CA THR A 177 4.18 34.05 52.35
C THR A 177 4.16 35.25 51.40
N LEU A 178 5.09 35.29 50.45
CA LEU A 178 5.14 36.29 49.38
C LEU A 178 4.49 35.76 48.10
N THR A 179 3.82 36.63 47.34
CA THR A 179 3.23 36.35 46.01
C THR A 179 3.65 37.44 45.01
N LYS A 180 3.36 37.29 43.70
CA LYS A 180 3.73 38.29 42.66
C LYS A 180 3.12 39.70 42.92
N ALA A 181 2.10 39.80 43.78
CA ALA A 181 1.60 41.09 44.29
C ALA A 181 2.53 41.81 45.30
N ASN A 182 3.58 41.14 45.79
CA ASN A 182 4.64 41.72 46.61
C ASN A 182 5.91 42.05 45.83
N ASP A 183 5.92 41.79 44.53
CA ASP A 183 7.05 42.02 43.64
C ASP A 183 7.22 43.53 43.35
N LYS A 184 8.47 43.98 43.33
CA LYS A 184 8.84 45.36 43.00
C LYS A 184 8.81 45.67 41.52
N ILE A 185 9.00 44.69 40.64
CA ILE A 185 9.01 44.87 39.19
C ILE A 185 8.16 43.78 38.51
N PRO A 186 6.81 43.83 38.59
CA PRO A 186 5.95 42.76 38.06
C PRO A 186 6.04 42.48 36.55
N GLN A 187 6.85 43.23 35.81
CA GLN A 187 7.11 43.10 34.37
C GLN A 187 8.36 42.25 34.04
N THR A 188 9.25 42.00 35.01
CA THR A 188 10.41 41.11 34.82
C THR A 188 10.03 39.65 35.11
N PRO A 189 10.72 38.67 34.48
CA PRO A 189 10.47 37.23 34.71
C PRO A 189 10.88 36.77 36.11
N GLU A 190 11.83 37.47 36.71
CA GLU A 190 12.36 37.22 38.04
C GLU A 190 11.39 37.76 39.12
N PHE A 191 11.78 37.71 40.39
CA PHE A 191 10.96 38.22 41.50
C PHE A 191 11.81 39.15 42.37
N GLU A 192 11.56 40.44 42.35
CA GLU A 192 12.36 41.43 43.06
C GLU A 192 11.69 41.90 44.37
N TYR A 193 12.43 41.89 45.48
CA TYR A 193 11.93 42.26 46.80
C TYR A 193 12.90 43.16 47.57
N ASP A 194 12.39 44.13 48.34
CA ASP A 194 13.23 44.95 49.23
C ASP A 194 13.56 44.18 50.51
N VAL A 195 14.76 43.61 50.61
CA VAL A 195 15.23 42.96 51.83
C VAL A 195 15.82 44.00 52.78
N ARG A 196 15.46 43.95 54.06
CA ARG A 196 15.93 44.88 55.10
C ARG A 196 16.48 44.14 56.30
N VAL A 197 17.70 44.52 56.71
CA VAL A 197 18.42 43.95 57.84
C VAL A 197 18.67 45.04 58.86
N ASN A 198 18.12 44.89 60.06
CA ASN A 198 18.49 45.71 61.20
C ASN A 198 19.86 45.26 61.70
N THR A 199 20.74 46.21 61.98
CA THR A 199 22.07 45.95 62.55
C THR A 199 22.26 46.78 63.82
N ALA A 200 22.95 46.21 64.80
CA ALA A 200 23.39 46.91 66.01
C ALA A 200 24.91 46.77 66.16
N ASN A 201 25.54 47.72 66.85
CA ASN A 201 26.99 47.82 67.02
C ASN A 201 27.78 47.82 65.69
N ALA A 202 27.20 48.22 64.56
CA ALA A 202 27.84 48.20 63.24
C ALA A 202 27.91 49.56 62.50
N PRO A 203 28.20 50.70 63.17
CA PRO A 203 28.27 52.00 62.48
C PRO A 203 29.41 51.99 61.44
N GLY A 204 29.06 52.22 60.17
CA GLY A 204 30.01 52.15 59.05
C GLY A 204 30.43 50.74 58.62
N GLY A 205 29.78 49.68 59.12
CA GLY A 205 30.02 48.31 58.69
C GLY A 205 29.41 47.98 57.31
N ASN A 206 29.77 46.82 56.76
CA ASN A 206 29.17 46.27 55.53
C ASN A 206 28.28 45.07 55.89
N VAL A 207 27.10 44.98 55.28
CA VAL A 207 26.22 43.80 55.33
C VAL A 207 26.28 43.09 53.99
N ALA A 208 26.75 41.85 53.97
CA ALA A 208 26.59 40.96 52.83
C ALA A 208 25.25 40.20 52.95
N LEU A 209 24.57 39.96 51.83
CA LEU A 209 23.35 39.17 51.74
C LEU A 209 23.55 37.98 50.81
N GLU A 210 23.07 36.80 51.22
CA GLU A 210 22.96 35.60 50.41
C GLU A 210 21.48 35.16 50.31
N VAL A 211 21.09 34.69 49.12
CA VAL A 211 19.78 34.09 48.81
C VAL A 211 20.01 32.60 48.52
N ASN A 212 19.39 31.72 49.30
CA ASN A 212 19.54 30.27 49.20
C ASN A 212 21.02 29.80 49.20
N GLY A 213 21.90 30.48 49.96
CA GLY A 213 23.34 30.20 50.02
C GLY A 213 24.17 30.74 48.84
N THR A 214 23.58 31.54 47.95
CA THR A 214 24.27 32.24 46.86
C THR A 214 24.34 33.74 47.18
N PRO A 215 25.51 34.41 47.09
CA PRO A 215 25.60 35.86 47.29
C PRO A 215 24.68 36.66 46.36
N SER A 216 23.96 37.64 46.92
CA SER A 216 23.07 38.52 46.15
C SER A 216 23.86 39.51 45.30
N THR A 217 23.35 39.84 44.11
CA THR A 217 23.96 40.80 43.17
C THR A 217 23.98 42.24 43.68
N ASN A 218 23.10 42.59 44.62
CA ASN A 218 23.03 43.90 45.29
C ASN A 218 23.80 43.95 46.63
N SER A 219 24.74 43.03 46.84
CA SER A 219 25.56 42.88 48.04
C SER A 219 26.99 43.43 47.83
N PRO A 220 27.64 44.06 48.83
CA PRO A 220 27.15 44.38 50.17
C PRO A 220 26.42 45.73 50.23
N ALA A 221 25.55 45.90 51.23
CA ALA A 221 24.90 47.16 51.58
C ALA A 221 25.43 47.72 52.91
N THR A 222 25.62 49.03 53.00
CA THR A 222 25.98 49.72 54.25
C THR A 222 24.72 50.04 55.08
N PRO A 223 24.72 49.82 56.40
CA PRO A 223 23.63 50.26 57.28
C PRO A 223 23.50 51.78 57.30
N ASN A 224 22.26 52.27 57.28
CA ASN A 224 21.96 53.69 57.45
C ASN A 224 22.38 54.14 58.87
N ALA A 225 23.31 55.10 58.95
CA ALA A 225 23.94 55.53 60.21
C ALA A 225 22.99 56.13 61.26
N ALA A 226 21.77 56.53 60.88
CA ALA A 226 20.76 57.07 61.81
C ALA A 226 19.73 56.04 62.29
N THR A 227 19.67 54.85 61.67
CA THR A 227 18.63 53.83 61.96
C THR A 227 19.17 52.41 62.13
N GLY A 228 20.43 52.15 61.79
CA GLY A 228 21.04 50.81 61.83
C GLY A 228 20.56 49.85 60.74
N VAL A 229 19.70 50.29 59.80
CA VAL A 229 19.09 49.40 58.79
C VAL A 229 19.89 49.41 57.49
N ALA A 230 20.35 48.24 57.04
CA ALA A 230 20.81 48.02 55.66
C ALA A 230 19.61 47.59 54.80
N THR A 231 19.50 48.14 53.58
CA THR A 231 18.40 47.84 52.64
C THR A 231 18.96 47.42 51.29
N PHE A 232 18.55 46.23 50.85
CA PHE A 232 18.90 45.61 49.57
C PHE A 232 17.69 45.76 48.65
N PHE A 233 17.68 46.85 47.88
CA PHE A 233 16.58 47.17 46.97
C PHE A 233 16.52 46.17 45.81
N SER A 234 15.30 45.76 45.43
CA SER A 234 15.04 44.84 44.31
C SER A 234 15.92 43.58 44.33
N THR A 235 16.01 42.93 45.49
CA THR A 235 16.72 41.66 45.65
C THR A 235 15.99 40.56 44.89
N GLN A 236 16.66 39.90 43.95
CA GLN A 236 16.09 38.78 43.19
C GLN A 236 15.94 37.55 44.09
N LEU A 237 14.73 37.00 44.19
CA LEU A 237 14.42 35.82 44.99
C LEU A 237 14.11 34.63 44.07
N SER A 238 15.06 33.70 43.94
CA SER A 238 14.82 32.44 43.24
C SER A 238 13.98 31.50 44.12
N ALA A 239 12.86 31.02 43.59
CA ALA A 239 12.03 30.02 44.25
C ALA A 239 12.54 28.60 43.95
N PRO A 240 13.12 27.86 44.92
CA PRO A 240 13.40 26.44 44.73
C PRO A 240 12.08 25.65 44.68
N ALA A 241 12.12 24.40 44.20
CA ALA A 241 10.93 23.54 44.06
C ALA A 241 10.14 23.31 45.37
N SER A 242 10.76 23.53 46.54
CA SER A 242 10.11 23.49 47.86
C SER A 242 9.26 24.72 48.18
N LYS A 243 9.25 25.76 47.34
CA LYS A 243 8.69 27.11 47.58
C LYS A 243 9.24 27.85 48.81
N MET A 244 10.28 27.32 49.48
CA MET A 244 10.88 27.90 50.68
C MET A 244 12.19 28.62 50.34
N VAL A 245 12.24 29.92 50.57
CA VAL A 245 13.43 30.77 50.33
C VAL A 245 14.10 31.07 51.66
N THR A 246 15.43 30.93 51.71
CA THR A 246 16.25 31.29 52.88
C THR A 246 17.15 32.46 52.55
N LEU A 247 17.18 33.47 53.43
CA LEU A 247 18.12 34.59 53.34
C LEU A 247 19.10 34.51 54.52
N LYS A 248 20.39 34.76 54.23
CA LYS A 248 21.46 34.86 55.23
C LYS A 248 22.11 36.24 55.09
N ALA A 249 22.21 36.97 56.19
CA ALA A 249 22.89 38.26 56.23
C ALA A 249 24.11 38.18 57.15
N THR A 250 25.23 38.74 56.68
CA THR A 250 26.53 38.73 57.36
C THR A 250 27.00 40.17 57.52
N VAL A 251 27.02 40.67 58.76
CA VAL A 251 27.47 42.03 59.09
C VAL A 251 28.94 42.00 59.49
N THR A 252 29.72 42.95 58.99
CA THR A 252 31.15 43.09 59.27
C THR A 252 31.48 44.52 59.75
N ARG A 253 32.29 44.64 60.81
CA ARG A 253 32.84 45.92 61.32
C ARG A 253 34.33 45.76 61.60
N GLY A 254 35.16 46.08 60.61
CA GLY A 254 36.60 45.81 60.68
C GLY A 254 36.85 44.29 60.73
N PRO A 255 37.61 43.76 61.71
CA PRO A 255 37.86 42.33 61.84
C PRO A 255 36.69 41.53 62.44
N LEU A 256 35.65 42.20 62.97
CA LEU A 256 34.55 41.57 63.70
C LEU A 256 33.37 41.28 62.75
N SER A 257 32.69 40.14 62.93
CA SER A 257 31.55 39.77 62.08
C SER A 257 30.47 38.97 62.83
N ALA A 258 29.24 39.06 62.35
CA ALA A 258 28.09 38.31 62.88
C ALA A 258 27.09 37.96 61.77
N THR A 259 26.36 36.85 61.93
CA THR A 259 25.42 36.33 60.93
C THR A 259 24.02 36.15 61.50
N CYS A 260 23.00 36.37 60.68
CA CYS A 260 21.60 36.06 60.97
C CYS A 260 20.91 35.44 59.74
N GLU A 261 19.93 34.57 59.96
CA GLU A 261 19.23 33.80 58.92
C GLU A 261 17.70 33.86 59.10
N ILE A 262 16.98 33.67 58.00
CA ILE A 262 15.51 33.67 57.97
C ILE A 262 14.99 32.81 56.81
N THR A 263 13.86 32.12 57.01
CA THR A 263 13.17 31.36 55.96
C THR A 263 11.70 31.78 55.86
N PHE A 264 11.18 31.83 54.63
CA PHE A 264 9.81 32.21 54.30
C PHE A 264 9.33 31.51 53.02
N THR A 265 8.04 31.58 52.72
CA THR A 265 7.45 30.94 51.53
C THR A 265 7.34 31.95 50.38
N LEU A 266 7.75 31.55 49.17
CA LEU A 266 7.53 32.29 47.93
C LEU A 266 6.56 31.50 47.04
N ASN A 267 5.29 31.93 47.03
CA ASN A 267 4.21 31.23 46.34
C ASN A 267 3.81 31.93 45.03
N ILE A 268 4.71 31.88 44.06
CA ILE A 268 4.39 32.14 42.65
C ILE A 268 3.96 30.83 41.99
N THR A 269 2.79 30.84 41.32
CA THR A 269 2.28 29.68 40.56
C THR A 269 1.81 30.22 39.21
N ALA A 270 2.51 29.86 38.14
CA ALA A 270 2.23 30.37 36.80
C ALA A 270 0.86 29.89 36.29
N THR A 271 0.16 30.74 35.53
CA THR A 271 -1.13 30.41 34.91
C THR A 271 -0.89 29.54 33.67
N PRO A 272 -1.23 28.23 33.67
CA PRO A 272 -0.84 27.36 32.57
C PRO A 272 -1.64 27.65 31.29
N CYS A 273 -0.92 28.09 30.24
CA CYS A 273 -1.45 28.27 28.89
C CYS A 273 -1.29 26.99 28.08
N THR A 274 -2.36 26.55 27.42
CA THR A 274 -2.29 25.49 26.39
C THR A 274 -2.66 26.07 25.04
N LEU A 275 -1.76 25.95 24.05
CA LEU A 275 -2.12 26.07 22.64
C LEU A 275 -2.87 24.79 22.25
N ASN A 276 -4.12 24.95 21.81
CA ASN A 276 -4.84 23.90 21.15
C ASN A 276 -4.44 23.89 19.66
N ASP A 277 -4.49 22.71 19.05
CA ASP A 277 -4.20 22.51 17.65
C ASP A 277 -5.21 23.26 16.74
N PRO A 278 -4.79 23.80 15.57
CA PRO A 278 -5.66 24.54 14.65
C PRO A 278 -6.91 23.78 14.19
N SER A 279 -8.00 24.52 14.01
CA SER A 279 -9.35 23.98 13.76
C SER A 279 -9.91 24.47 12.41
N PRO A 280 -10.49 23.59 11.58
CA PRO A 280 -11.55 22.62 11.94
C PRO A 280 -11.09 21.36 12.69
N ALA A 281 -11.50 21.25 13.96
CA ALA A 281 -11.20 20.13 14.87
C ALA A 281 -11.81 18.76 14.48
N SER A 282 -12.42 18.64 13.30
CA SER A 282 -12.90 17.37 12.74
C SER A 282 -11.86 16.63 11.90
N VAL A 283 -10.72 17.27 11.60
CA VAL A 283 -9.61 16.67 10.84
C VAL A 283 -8.41 16.53 11.77
N ALA A 284 -7.85 15.33 11.88
CA ALA A 284 -6.66 15.10 12.69
C ALA A 284 -5.43 15.74 12.04
N ILE A 285 -4.60 16.42 12.84
CA ILE A 285 -3.31 16.95 12.38
C ILE A 285 -2.28 15.80 12.30
N PRO A 286 -1.53 15.67 11.19
CA PRO A 286 -0.47 14.67 11.06
C PRO A 286 0.62 14.77 12.14
N SER A 287 1.29 13.64 12.39
CA SER A 287 2.42 13.54 13.33
C SER A 287 3.59 14.41 12.86
N GLY A 288 3.70 15.61 13.41
CA GLY A 288 4.68 16.62 12.99
C GLY A 288 4.16 18.06 13.00
N ARG A 289 2.83 18.28 13.21
CA ARG A 289 2.16 19.60 13.13
C ARG A 289 2.15 20.20 11.72
N GLY A 290 2.08 19.36 10.69
CA GLY A 290 1.83 19.80 9.32
C GLY A 290 0.38 20.29 9.13
N LEU A 291 0.17 21.27 8.26
CA LEU A 291 -1.13 21.84 7.90
C LEU A 291 -1.24 21.93 6.38
N GLY A 292 -2.33 21.42 5.82
CA GLY A 292 -2.62 21.45 4.38
C GLY A 292 -4.09 21.80 4.09
N PRO A 293 -4.57 21.58 2.85
CA PRO A 293 -5.90 22.02 2.42
C PRO A 293 -7.06 21.49 3.27
N ALA A 294 -6.90 20.34 3.92
CA ALA A 294 -7.92 19.76 4.80
C ALA A 294 -8.10 20.53 6.13
N GLN A 295 -7.18 21.42 6.50
CA GLN A 295 -7.31 22.33 7.65
C GLN A 295 -7.64 23.78 7.26
N ASP A 296 -7.83 24.05 5.96
CA ASP A 296 -8.26 25.35 5.45
C ASP A 296 -9.79 25.49 5.45
N LYS A 297 -10.27 26.70 5.78
CA LYS A 297 -11.70 27.05 5.84
C LYS A 297 -12.23 27.69 4.56
N ASP A 298 -11.38 28.35 3.77
CA ASP A 298 -11.77 28.98 2.51
C ASP A 298 -10.66 28.89 1.46
N PRO A 299 -10.54 27.74 0.75
CA PRO A 299 -9.53 27.52 -0.29
C PRO A 299 -9.53 28.51 -1.48
N ASN A 300 -10.43 29.50 -1.49
CA ASN A 300 -10.48 30.58 -2.49
C ASN A 300 -9.68 31.82 -2.05
N THR A 301 -9.32 31.94 -0.78
CA THR A 301 -8.60 33.09 -0.22
C THR A 301 -7.12 32.73 0.00
N PRO A 302 -6.13 33.53 -0.46
CA PRO A 302 -4.72 33.14 -0.40
C PRO A 302 -4.15 32.91 1.01
N GLY A 303 -3.38 31.82 1.16
CA GLY A 303 -2.89 31.31 2.44
C GLY A 303 -3.88 30.31 3.06
N LEU A 304 -3.55 29.70 4.20
CA LEU A 304 -4.43 28.75 4.90
C LEU A 304 -5.22 29.49 5.98
N GLN A 305 -6.55 29.51 5.92
CA GLN A 305 -7.38 30.12 6.97
C GLN A 305 -7.86 29.10 7.99
N THR A 306 -7.47 29.31 9.25
CA THR A 306 -7.75 28.37 10.33
C THR A 306 -8.02 29.10 11.64
N THR A 307 -8.66 28.43 12.61
CA THR A 307 -8.76 28.97 13.97
C THR A 307 -7.64 28.41 14.83
N ILE A 308 -6.79 29.29 15.37
CA ILE A 308 -5.91 28.95 16.50
C ILE A 308 -6.65 29.24 17.79
N THR A 309 -6.54 28.34 18.76
CA THR A 309 -7.29 28.40 20.01
C THR A 309 -6.36 28.24 21.22
N VAL A 310 -6.54 29.07 22.24
CA VAL A 310 -5.76 29.06 23.48
C VAL A 310 -6.68 28.76 24.65
N THR A 311 -6.34 27.75 25.46
CA THR A 311 -7.04 27.42 26.70
C THR A 311 -6.23 27.89 27.89
N THR A 312 -6.87 28.60 28.82
CA THR A 312 -6.23 29.18 30.01
C THR A 312 -7.20 29.22 31.19
N PRO A 313 -6.77 28.95 32.43
CA PRO A 313 -7.58 29.19 33.63
C PRO A 313 -7.61 30.68 34.04
N GLY A 314 -6.89 31.56 33.34
CA GLY A 314 -6.93 33.01 33.55
C GLY A 314 -8.09 33.74 32.84
N ASP A 315 -7.99 35.07 32.79
CA ASP A 315 -9.03 35.98 32.25
C ASP A 315 -8.60 36.67 30.94
N GLU A 316 -7.32 36.61 30.57
CA GLU A 316 -6.74 37.21 29.37
C GLU A 316 -5.81 36.23 28.66
N ALA A 317 -5.83 36.21 27.33
CA ALA A 317 -4.88 35.48 26.48
C ALA A 317 -4.49 36.31 25.25
N GLU A 318 -3.23 36.23 24.84
CA GLU A 318 -2.68 36.92 23.65
C GLU A 318 -1.92 35.92 22.79
N LEU A 319 -2.23 35.90 21.49
CA LEU A 319 -1.64 35.00 20.51
C LEU A 319 -0.52 35.71 19.72
N PHE A 320 0.57 35.00 19.44
CA PHE A 320 1.72 35.44 18.67
C PHE A 320 2.00 34.47 17.52
N ILE A 321 2.27 34.99 16.33
CA ILE A 321 2.65 34.22 15.13
C ILE A 321 3.90 34.87 14.53
N GLY A 322 4.99 34.11 14.38
CA GLY A 322 6.29 34.67 13.97
C GLY A 322 6.80 35.76 14.92
N GLY A 323 6.41 35.71 16.19
CA GLY A 323 6.68 36.76 17.19
C GLY A 323 5.81 38.02 17.07
N GLN A 324 4.89 38.12 16.11
CA GLN A 324 3.95 39.24 15.97
C GLN A 324 2.64 38.94 16.70
N SER A 325 2.21 39.85 17.58
CA SER A 325 0.92 39.73 18.29
C SER A 325 -0.27 39.82 17.33
N GLN A 326 -1.23 38.93 17.53
CA GLN A 326 -2.54 38.90 16.88
C GLN A 326 -3.63 39.52 17.78
N GLY A 327 -3.22 40.25 18.82
CA GLY A 327 -4.07 40.96 19.77
C GLY A 327 -4.58 40.09 20.94
N THR A 328 -4.67 40.71 22.11
CA THR A 328 -5.23 40.11 23.33
C THR A 328 -6.74 39.90 23.22
N LYS A 329 -7.25 38.80 23.77
CA LYS A 329 -8.68 38.52 23.97
C LYS A 329 -8.95 38.17 25.43
N THR A 330 -10.07 38.63 25.96
CA THR A 330 -10.55 38.24 27.28
C THR A 330 -11.22 36.87 27.23
N THR A 331 -11.13 36.16 28.34
CA THR A 331 -11.78 34.88 28.63
C THR A 331 -12.34 34.94 30.06
N SER A 332 -12.88 33.84 30.57
CA SER A 332 -13.24 33.72 31.99
C SER A 332 -12.99 32.26 32.41
N GLY A 333 -11.73 31.96 32.74
CA GLY A 333 -11.28 30.59 33.05
C GLY A 333 -11.53 29.59 31.94
N GLY A 334 -11.30 29.98 30.68
CA GLY A 334 -11.76 29.23 29.51
C GLY A 334 -10.88 29.36 28.26
N THR A 335 -11.51 29.70 27.14
CA THR A 335 -10.91 29.51 25.81
C THR A 335 -11.06 30.76 24.94
N ALA A 336 -9.95 31.24 24.39
CA ALA A 336 -9.91 32.28 23.36
C ALA A 336 -9.58 31.68 21.99
N SER A 337 -10.12 32.25 20.91
CA SER A 337 -9.91 31.77 19.54
C SER A 337 -9.65 32.93 18.59
N TRP A 338 -8.74 32.74 17.63
CA TRP A 338 -8.39 33.68 16.57
C TRP A 338 -8.49 32.96 15.23
N ASP A 339 -9.34 33.44 14.33
CA ASP A 339 -9.23 33.11 12.92
C ASP A 339 -8.05 33.88 12.33
N VAL A 340 -7.15 33.16 11.64
CA VAL A 340 -5.91 33.69 11.09
C VAL A 340 -5.66 33.12 9.71
N THR A 341 -4.90 33.85 8.89
CA THR A 341 -4.30 33.34 7.65
C THR A 341 -2.84 33.00 7.88
N LEU A 342 -2.44 31.76 7.63
CA LEU A 342 -1.05 31.33 7.65
C LEU A 342 -0.51 31.26 6.22
N ASN A 343 0.72 31.74 6.00
CA ASN A 343 1.41 31.63 4.71
C ASN A 343 2.16 30.29 4.61
N ASN A 344 2.49 29.86 3.39
CA ASN A 344 3.29 28.66 3.14
C ASN A 344 4.63 28.68 3.89
N GLY A 345 5.07 27.51 4.37
CA GLY A 345 6.26 27.34 5.19
C GLY A 345 5.96 27.34 6.70
N ASN A 346 6.96 27.72 7.51
CA ASN A 346 6.90 27.53 8.96
C ASN A 346 6.21 28.69 9.69
N ALA A 347 5.13 28.38 10.40
CA ALA A 347 4.46 29.25 11.36
C ALA A 347 4.87 28.88 12.79
N ASP A 348 5.74 29.69 13.40
CA ASP A 348 6.05 29.60 14.83
C ASP A 348 4.98 30.31 15.65
N ILE A 349 4.20 29.55 16.43
CA ILE A 349 3.03 30.02 17.16
C ILE A 349 3.27 29.89 18.67
N ALA A 350 3.00 30.98 19.39
CA ALA A 350 3.08 31.04 20.85
C ALA A 350 1.89 31.83 21.41
N ALA A 351 1.53 31.59 22.67
CA ALA A 351 0.50 32.37 23.35
C ALA A 351 0.88 32.64 24.81
N ASN A 352 0.62 33.86 25.26
CA ASN A 352 0.75 34.30 26.66
C ASN A 352 -0.64 34.43 27.28
N CYS A 353 -0.75 34.19 28.59
CA CYS A 353 -2.01 34.33 29.32
C CYS A 353 -1.80 34.99 30.67
N ARG A 354 -2.88 35.56 31.20
CA ARG A 354 -2.86 36.37 32.41
C ARG A 354 -4.16 36.20 33.20
N GLU A 355 -4.03 36.17 34.52
CA GLU A 355 -5.14 36.18 35.47
C GLU A 355 -5.21 37.59 36.07
N THR A 356 -6.14 38.41 35.59
CA THR A 356 -6.15 39.87 35.83
C THR A 356 -6.45 40.22 37.28
N SER A 357 -7.08 39.29 38.01
CA SER A 357 -7.41 39.42 39.44
C SER A 357 -6.25 39.15 40.40
N SER A 358 -5.29 38.28 40.02
CA SER A 358 -4.16 37.87 40.86
C SER A 358 -2.83 38.50 40.43
N GLY A 359 -2.73 38.92 39.17
CA GLY A 359 -1.47 39.33 38.54
C GLY A 359 -0.60 38.17 38.06
N ASN A 360 -1.05 36.92 38.19
CA ASN A 360 -0.34 35.76 37.65
C ASN A 360 -0.32 35.80 36.12
N SER A 361 0.77 35.32 35.54
CA SER A 361 0.94 35.16 34.10
C SER A 361 1.53 33.78 33.78
N GLY A 362 1.48 33.43 32.50
CA GLY A 362 2.15 32.26 31.95
C GLY A 362 2.28 32.35 30.44
N SER A 363 2.99 31.39 29.86
CA SER A 363 3.15 31.23 28.43
C SER A 363 2.99 29.76 28.08
N SER A 364 2.53 29.51 26.85
CA SER A 364 2.43 28.17 26.28
C SER A 364 3.80 27.70 25.79
N THR A 365 3.98 26.38 25.68
CA THR A 365 5.13 25.86 24.92
C THR A 365 4.98 26.28 23.46
N PRO A 366 5.94 27.00 22.84
CA PRO A 366 5.83 27.41 21.45
C PRO A 366 5.72 26.18 20.53
N ALA A 367 4.82 26.27 19.56
CA ALA A 367 4.54 25.22 18.60
C ALA A 367 4.87 25.72 17.19
N ARG A 368 5.80 25.04 16.51
CA ARG A 368 5.98 25.19 15.07
C ARG A 368 4.93 24.37 14.34
N TYR A 369 4.31 24.97 13.34
CA TYR A 369 3.52 24.28 12.33
C TYR A 369 4.18 24.52 10.97
N THR A 370 4.12 23.53 10.10
CA THR A 370 4.58 23.65 8.70
C THR A 370 3.35 23.63 7.81
N VAL A 371 3.10 24.73 7.13
CA VAL A 371 1.98 24.90 6.20
C VAL A 371 2.48 24.58 4.81
N ASP A 372 1.85 23.64 4.11
CA ASP A 372 2.01 23.52 2.66
C ASP A 372 0.68 23.50 1.92
N LEU A 373 0.60 24.33 0.88
CA LEU A 373 -0.51 24.56 -0.03
C LEU A 373 -0.07 24.37 -1.49
N ASN A 374 1.20 24.02 -1.74
CA ASN A 374 1.72 23.80 -3.07
C ASN A 374 1.47 22.33 -3.47
N PRO A 375 0.61 22.02 -4.45
CA PRO A 375 0.40 20.64 -4.87
C PRO A 375 1.67 20.05 -5.50
N PRO A 376 1.95 18.75 -5.28
CA PRO A 376 3.05 18.06 -5.95
C PRO A 376 2.88 18.13 -7.47
N ALA A 377 4.00 18.07 -8.19
CA ALA A 377 3.98 18.22 -9.64
C ALA A 377 3.09 17.16 -10.34
N ALA A 378 2.60 17.48 -11.54
CA ALA A 378 1.90 16.49 -12.36
C ALA A 378 2.77 15.24 -12.58
N VAL A 379 2.16 14.05 -12.47
CA VAL A 379 2.80 12.79 -12.82
C VAL A 379 3.28 12.84 -14.28
N SER A 380 4.52 12.39 -14.54
CA SER A 380 5.15 12.54 -15.86
C SER A 380 5.45 11.20 -16.53
N GLY A 381 5.37 11.17 -17.86
CA GLY A 381 5.62 9.97 -18.65
C GLY A 381 4.62 8.83 -18.41
N MET A 382 3.37 9.14 -18.03
CA MET A 382 2.32 8.14 -17.92
C MET A 382 2.10 7.46 -19.28
N THR A 383 2.21 6.13 -19.28
CA THR A 383 1.96 5.28 -20.43
C THR A 383 1.28 4.00 -19.96
N CYS A 384 0.17 3.63 -20.60
CA CYS A 384 -0.54 2.40 -20.33
C CYS A 384 -0.32 1.37 -21.44
N THR A 385 -0.24 0.09 -21.07
CA THR A 385 0.04 -1.01 -21.99
C THR A 385 -0.80 -2.24 -21.65
N ILE A 386 -1.39 -2.88 -22.66
CA ILE A 386 -2.14 -4.14 -22.46
C ILE A 386 -1.14 -5.28 -22.28
N ILE A 387 -1.17 -5.93 -21.11
CA ILE A 387 -0.30 -7.05 -20.75
C ILE A 387 -0.94 -8.38 -21.13
N ASN A 388 -2.24 -8.55 -20.86
CA ASN A 388 -3.05 -9.67 -21.33
C ASN A 388 -4.45 -9.15 -21.66
N ARG A 389 -4.93 -9.46 -22.87
CA ARG A 389 -6.24 -9.02 -23.37
C ARG A 389 -7.39 -9.75 -22.69
N ARG A 390 -7.28 -11.07 -22.62
CA ARG A 390 -8.33 -11.99 -22.19
C ARG A 390 -8.48 -12.03 -20.68
N ALA A 391 -7.37 -11.99 -19.95
CA ALA A 391 -7.33 -11.75 -18.51
C ALA A 391 -7.55 -10.28 -18.10
N GLY A 392 -7.93 -9.40 -19.03
CA GLY A 392 -8.33 -8.04 -18.72
C GLY A 392 -7.27 -7.23 -17.96
N THR A 393 -6.01 -7.32 -18.38
CA THR A 393 -4.87 -6.80 -17.61
C THR A 393 -4.09 -5.73 -18.37
N ILE A 394 -4.08 -4.51 -17.82
CA ILE A 394 -3.32 -3.35 -18.31
C ILE A 394 -2.29 -2.94 -17.25
N ARG A 395 -1.05 -2.69 -17.67
CA ARG A 395 -0.01 -2.06 -16.86
C ARG A 395 0.13 -0.61 -17.25
N CYS A 396 -0.13 0.28 -16.31
CA CYS A 396 0.19 1.69 -16.44
C CYS A 396 1.51 1.98 -15.71
N SER A 397 2.41 2.69 -16.39
CA SER A 397 3.76 2.98 -15.93
C SER A 397 3.97 4.49 -15.97
N TYR A 398 4.49 5.09 -14.89
CA TYR A 398 4.70 6.53 -14.79
C TYR A 398 5.87 6.89 -13.87
N SER A 399 6.43 8.09 -14.03
CA SER A 399 7.42 8.63 -13.09
C SER A 399 6.71 9.35 -11.95
N THR A 400 6.94 8.92 -10.71
CA THR A 400 6.38 9.60 -9.52
C THR A 400 6.96 11.02 -9.42
N PRO A 401 6.12 12.06 -9.26
CA PRO A 401 6.58 13.44 -9.21
C PRO A 401 7.44 13.70 -7.97
N ALA A 402 8.09 14.86 -7.95
CA ALA A 402 8.63 15.43 -6.72
C ALA A 402 7.52 16.23 -6.01
N ASP A 403 7.48 16.13 -4.68
CA ASP A 403 7.02 17.28 -3.90
C ASP A 403 8.03 18.44 -4.04
N ASN A 404 7.56 19.67 -3.81
CA ASN A 404 8.19 20.89 -4.26
C ASN A 404 8.70 21.82 -3.14
N THR A 405 8.37 21.61 -1.85
CA THR A 405 8.73 22.62 -0.82
C THR A 405 9.44 22.14 0.46
N ASP A 406 9.24 20.92 0.98
CA ASP A 406 9.85 20.53 2.26
C ASP A 406 10.57 19.16 2.28
N GLY A 407 10.28 18.28 1.32
CA GLY A 407 10.83 16.91 1.30
C GLY A 407 9.98 15.89 2.07
N SER A 408 8.74 16.23 2.38
CA SER A 408 7.69 15.26 2.67
C SER A 408 7.51 14.27 1.51
N GLY A 409 6.99 13.08 1.82
CA GLY A 409 6.68 12.08 0.82
C GLY A 409 5.40 12.39 0.04
N LEU A 410 5.27 11.76 -1.13
CA LEU A 410 3.96 11.48 -1.69
C LEU A 410 3.33 10.36 -0.84
N ALA A 411 2.27 10.65 -0.10
CA ALA A 411 1.60 9.64 0.72
C ALA A 411 0.90 8.57 -0.13
N GLN A 412 0.31 8.99 -1.25
CA GLN A 412 -0.46 8.13 -2.13
C GLN A 412 -0.57 8.71 -3.54
N CYS A 413 -0.80 7.87 -4.54
CA CYS A 413 -1.39 8.28 -5.80
C CYS A 413 -2.77 7.63 -5.97
N LYS A 414 -3.79 8.43 -6.33
CA LYS A 414 -5.10 7.93 -6.75
C LYS A 414 -5.00 7.51 -8.21
N PHE A 415 -5.48 6.32 -8.53
CA PHE A 415 -5.47 5.77 -9.88
C PHE A 415 -6.87 5.32 -10.26
N HIS A 416 -7.49 6.01 -11.22
CA HIS A 416 -8.86 5.79 -11.69
C HIS A 416 -8.87 5.50 -13.19
N TYR A 417 -9.91 4.83 -13.68
CA TYR A 417 -10.16 4.70 -15.11
C TYR A 417 -11.64 4.94 -15.44
N ARG A 418 -11.93 5.17 -16.71
CA ARG A 418 -13.31 5.17 -17.25
C ARG A 418 -13.44 4.16 -18.39
N VAL A 419 -14.67 3.74 -18.65
CA VAL A 419 -15.01 2.63 -19.57
C VAL A 419 -15.97 3.17 -20.61
N ASN A 420 -15.66 3.04 -21.89
CA ASN A 420 -16.52 3.60 -22.96
C ASN A 420 -16.26 5.09 -23.24
N ASP A 421 -15.65 5.80 -22.28
CA ASP A 421 -15.73 7.25 -22.12
C ASP A 421 -14.41 7.81 -21.55
N ASP A 422 -14.13 9.08 -21.81
CA ASP A 422 -12.82 9.72 -21.55
C ASP A 422 -12.69 10.16 -20.08
N ILE A 423 -11.48 10.16 -19.51
CA ILE A 423 -11.21 10.59 -18.13
C ILE A 423 -10.52 11.97 -18.08
N ASP A 424 -11.12 12.91 -17.35
CA ASP A 424 -10.67 14.30 -17.25
C ASP A 424 -10.85 14.87 -15.82
N ALA A 425 -10.33 16.07 -15.57
CA ALA A 425 -10.32 16.68 -14.25
C ALA A 425 -11.72 17.06 -13.71
N SER A 426 -12.76 17.08 -14.55
CA SER A 426 -14.15 17.28 -14.13
C SER A 426 -14.85 15.98 -13.73
N ASN A 427 -14.39 14.84 -14.25
CA ASN A 427 -15.01 13.53 -14.03
C ASN A 427 -14.15 12.56 -13.17
N PHE A 428 -12.88 12.88 -12.89
CA PHE A 428 -11.92 12.02 -12.19
C PHE A 428 -12.42 11.47 -10.84
N ASP A 429 -12.73 12.34 -9.87
CA ASP A 429 -13.24 11.87 -8.56
C ASP A 429 -14.67 11.28 -8.65
N ALA A 430 -15.39 11.55 -9.73
CA ALA A 430 -16.73 11.02 -10.02
C ALA A 430 -16.71 9.69 -10.81
N ALA A 431 -15.54 9.17 -11.19
CA ALA A 431 -15.43 7.91 -11.91
C ALA A 431 -15.84 6.72 -11.03
N ASP A 432 -16.96 6.07 -11.33
CA ASP A 432 -17.45 4.89 -10.58
C ASP A 432 -16.57 3.64 -10.79
N SER A 433 -15.81 3.60 -11.89
CA SER A 433 -14.99 2.45 -12.31
C SER A 433 -13.62 2.40 -11.62
N VAL A 434 -13.56 1.62 -10.54
CA VAL A 434 -12.37 1.19 -9.78
C VAL A 434 -11.41 2.31 -9.38
N LYS A 435 -11.52 2.72 -8.11
CA LYS A 435 -10.57 3.63 -7.47
C LYS A 435 -9.49 2.82 -6.77
N ARG A 436 -8.23 2.96 -7.16
CA ARG A 436 -7.07 2.39 -6.44
C ARG A 436 -6.21 3.49 -5.82
N THR A 437 -5.81 3.26 -4.57
CA THR A 437 -4.76 4.01 -3.88
C THR A 437 -3.45 3.24 -3.99
N ILE A 438 -2.38 3.89 -4.46
CA ILE A 438 -1.06 3.29 -4.66
C ILE A 438 -0.03 4.02 -3.76
N THR A 439 0.72 3.27 -2.95
CA THR A 439 1.88 3.82 -2.22
C THR A 439 3.03 4.08 -3.19
N PRO A 440 3.57 5.31 -3.31
CA PRO A 440 4.55 5.66 -4.34
C PRO A 440 5.95 5.09 -4.07
N ALA A 441 6.65 4.65 -5.12
CA ALA A 441 8.01 4.08 -5.05
C ALA A 441 9.15 5.08 -4.73
N GLY A 442 8.84 6.32 -4.37
CA GLY A 442 9.81 7.40 -4.09
C GLY A 442 10.16 8.24 -5.33
N THR A 443 10.39 9.54 -5.10
CA THR A 443 10.54 10.59 -6.13
C THR A 443 11.40 10.20 -7.34
N GLY A 444 10.87 10.42 -8.55
CA GLY A 444 11.55 10.15 -9.82
C GLY A 444 11.71 8.66 -10.19
N VAL A 445 11.19 7.72 -9.39
CA VAL A 445 11.18 6.29 -9.72
C VAL A 445 10.02 5.98 -10.68
N THR A 446 10.24 5.07 -11.62
CA THR A 446 9.17 4.52 -12.47
C THR A 446 8.28 3.59 -11.64
N GLN A 447 7.08 4.06 -11.32
CA GLN A 447 6.02 3.29 -10.72
C GLN A 447 5.27 2.50 -11.80
N ASN A 448 5.14 1.19 -11.62
CA ASN A 448 4.25 0.35 -12.42
C ASN A 448 3.01 0.01 -11.59
N VAL A 449 1.84 -0.04 -12.23
CA VAL A 449 0.55 -0.39 -11.63
C VAL A 449 -0.17 -1.35 -12.57
N ASP A 450 -0.47 -2.56 -12.10
CA ASP A 450 -1.25 -3.55 -12.84
C ASP A 450 -2.73 -3.45 -12.43
N ILE A 451 -3.57 -3.12 -13.41
CA ILE A 451 -5.04 -3.11 -13.32
C ILE A 451 -5.53 -4.39 -13.99
N THR A 452 -6.28 -5.20 -13.26
CA THR A 452 -6.70 -6.56 -13.61
C THR A 452 -8.21 -6.72 -13.52
N GLY A 453 -8.81 -7.66 -14.27
CA GLY A 453 -10.25 -7.92 -14.22
C GLY A 453 -11.08 -6.93 -15.05
N LEU A 454 -10.43 -6.21 -15.97
CA LEU A 454 -11.09 -5.43 -17.01
C LEU A 454 -11.84 -6.38 -17.95
N LYS A 455 -12.97 -5.96 -18.54
CA LYS A 455 -13.84 -6.83 -19.34
C LYS A 455 -13.75 -6.52 -20.84
N MET A 456 -13.72 -7.57 -21.64
CA MET A 456 -13.82 -7.47 -23.11
C MET A 456 -15.31 -7.45 -23.53
N PRO A 457 -15.70 -6.71 -24.59
CA PRO A 457 -14.92 -5.72 -25.33
C PRO A 457 -15.15 -4.31 -24.76
N ASN A 458 -14.11 -3.67 -24.24
CA ASN A 458 -14.20 -2.28 -23.78
C ASN A 458 -12.93 -1.48 -24.05
N GLU A 459 -13.13 -0.18 -24.26
CA GLU A 459 -12.09 0.84 -24.26
C GLU A 459 -11.97 1.46 -22.86
N TYR A 460 -10.73 1.57 -22.41
CA TYR A 460 -10.35 2.10 -21.10
C TYR A 460 -9.47 3.33 -21.26
N ASP A 461 -9.85 4.41 -20.58
CA ASP A 461 -9.05 5.62 -20.43
C ASP A 461 -8.61 5.78 -18.96
N PHE A 462 -7.38 6.21 -18.73
CA PHE A 462 -6.67 6.07 -17.46
C PHE A 462 -6.05 7.39 -16.99
N ALA A 463 -6.26 7.73 -15.71
CA ALA A 463 -5.63 8.89 -15.10
C ALA A 463 -5.13 8.64 -13.68
N VAL A 464 -4.19 9.49 -13.28
CA VAL A 464 -3.54 9.48 -11.97
C VAL A 464 -3.40 10.90 -11.44
N THR A 465 -3.59 11.03 -10.13
CA THR A 465 -3.12 12.16 -9.31
C THR A 465 -2.26 11.61 -8.19
N CYS A 466 -1.34 12.42 -7.67
CA CYS A 466 -0.61 12.09 -6.44
C CYS A 466 -0.89 13.13 -5.36
N VAL A 467 -0.96 12.66 -4.12
CA VAL A 467 -1.26 13.44 -2.92
C VAL A 467 -0.04 13.35 -1.99
N ASP A 468 0.39 14.48 -1.45
CA ASP A 468 1.46 14.57 -0.46
C ASP A 468 1.02 14.06 0.94
N GLU A 469 1.90 14.19 1.94
CA GLU A 469 1.61 13.84 3.33
C GLU A 469 0.66 14.82 4.07
N LEU A 470 0.32 15.96 3.48
CA LEU A 470 -0.52 17.02 4.08
C LEU A 470 -1.90 17.18 3.42
N GLY A 471 -2.12 16.55 2.27
CA GLY A 471 -3.37 16.53 1.52
C GLY A 471 -3.41 17.39 0.26
N ASN A 472 -2.30 17.97 -0.21
CA ASN A 472 -2.28 18.66 -1.51
C ASN A 472 -2.23 17.64 -2.65
N GLU A 473 -3.05 17.85 -3.69
CA GLU A 473 -3.22 16.91 -4.79
C GLU A 473 -2.73 17.51 -6.12
N SER A 474 -1.90 16.76 -6.84
CA SER A 474 -1.35 17.16 -8.14
C SER A 474 -2.45 17.38 -9.18
N THR A 475 -2.22 18.29 -10.13
CA THR A 475 -3.02 18.32 -11.37
C THR A 475 -3.04 16.95 -12.06
N LEU A 476 -4.18 16.59 -12.65
CA LEU A 476 -4.38 15.33 -13.37
C LEU A 476 -3.26 15.05 -14.39
N SER A 477 -2.82 13.80 -14.45
CA SER A 477 -2.07 13.24 -15.59
C SER A 477 -2.83 12.05 -16.15
N ASN A 478 -2.96 11.95 -17.46
CA ASN A 478 -3.60 10.84 -18.17
C ASN A 478 -2.78 10.41 -19.39
N ASP A 479 -2.94 9.15 -19.80
CA ASP A 479 -2.49 8.70 -21.12
C ASP A 479 -3.59 9.04 -22.13
N THR A 480 -3.31 9.87 -23.13
CA THR A 480 -4.32 10.25 -24.14
C THR A 480 -4.63 9.13 -25.14
N SER A 481 -4.10 7.94 -24.91
CA SER A 481 -4.28 6.73 -25.72
C SER A 481 -5.33 5.79 -25.08
N ARG A 482 -6.62 5.92 -25.46
CA ARG A 482 -7.66 4.93 -25.09
C ARG A 482 -7.20 3.51 -25.45
N LEU A 483 -7.15 2.63 -24.46
CA LEU A 483 -6.74 1.24 -24.63
C LEU A 483 -7.96 0.34 -24.83
N GLN A 484 -8.12 -0.16 -26.04
CA GLN A 484 -9.15 -1.14 -26.35
C GLN A 484 -8.72 -2.55 -25.91
N ILE A 485 -9.39 -3.10 -24.90
CA ILE A 485 -9.36 -4.53 -24.61
C ILE A 485 -10.34 -5.22 -25.56
N PHE A 486 -9.75 -5.84 -26.59
CA PHE A 486 -10.40 -6.64 -27.61
C PHE A 486 -9.44 -7.76 -28.01
N PHE A 487 -9.94 -8.81 -28.67
CA PHE A 487 -9.13 -9.85 -29.29
C PHE A 487 -8.04 -9.23 -30.20
N ALA A 488 -6.80 -9.70 -30.11
CA ALA A 488 -5.84 -9.51 -31.20
C ALA A 488 -6.29 -10.34 -32.42
N THR A 489 -5.75 -10.01 -33.59
CA THR A 489 -6.15 -10.67 -34.85
C THR A 489 -4.93 -11.09 -35.67
N HIS A 490 -4.93 -12.33 -36.11
CA HIS A 490 -3.99 -12.85 -37.10
C HIS A 490 -4.77 -13.18 -38.39
N VAL A 491 -4.20 -12.84 -39.56
CA VAL A 491 -4.86 -13.03 -40.86
C VAL A 491 -3.92 -13.72 -41.83
N ILE A 492 -4.35 -14.86 -42.37
CA ILE A 492 -3.62 -15.61 -43.41
C ILE A 492 -4.50 -15.71 -44.65
N ASN A 493 -4.01 -15.26 -45.80
CA ASN A 493 -4.74 -15.28 -47.07
C ASN A 493 -4.38 -16.52 -47.90
N GLY A 494 -5.33 -17.02 -48.71
CA GLY A 494 -5.05 -18.05 -49.72
C GLY A 494 -4.08 -17.58 -50.82
N ALA A 495 -3.57 -18.52 -51.61
CA ALA A 495 -2.50 -18.22 -52.59
C ALA A 495 -3.05 -17.67 -53.92
N ALA A 496 -4.17 -18.19 -54.43
CA ALA A 496 -4.78 -17.76 -55.68
C ALA A 496 -6.32 -17.73 -55.66
N ALA A 497 -6.91 -16.93 -56.54
CA ALA A 497 -8.36 -16.79 -56.66
C ALA A 497 -9.03 -18.07 -57.17
N GLY A 498 -10.09 -18.50 -56.50
CA GLY A 498 -10.83 -19.74 -56.80
C GLY A 498 -10.32 -20.98 -56.07
N GLU A 499 -9.38 -20.85 -55.14
CA GLU A 499 -8.89 -21.97 -54.32
C GLU A 499 -9.78 -22.30 -53.12
N PHE A 500 -10.61 -21.34 -52.68
CA PHE A 500 -11.52 -21.48 -51.53
C PHE A 500 -10.81 -21.79 -50.19
N PHE A 501 -9.62 -21.21 -49.97
CA PHE A 501 -8.87 -21.36 -48.72
C PHE A 501 -9.69 -20.88 -47.49
N GLY A 502 -9.72 -21.68 -46.43
CA GLY A 502 -10.52 -21.43 -45.23
C GLY A 502 -11.93 -22.03 -45.27
N SER A 503 -12.31 -22.73 -46.34
CA SER A 503 -13.67 -23.29 -46.50
C SER A 503 -14.08 -24.17 -45.30
N PRO A 504 -13.31 -25.21 -44.94
CA PRO A 504 -13.24 -25.73 -43.59
C PRO A 504 -11.93 -25.30 -42.88
N ILE A 505 -11.99 -25.31 -41.55
CA ILE A 505 -10.84 -25.27 -40.64
C ILE A 505 -11.08 -26.38 -39.62
N ALA A 506 -10.03 -27.11 -39.23
CA ALA A 506 -9.99 -27.93 -38.03
C ALA A 506 -8.78 -27.51 -37.17
N ALA A 507 -8.82 -27.80 -35.88
CA ALA A 507 -7.73 -27.47 -34.95
C ALA A 507 -7.54 -28.59 -33.93
N GLY A 508 -6.29 -28.82 -33.56
CA GLY A 508 -5.85 -29.87 -32.64
C GLY A 508 -4.32 -29.94 -32.58
N ASP A 509 -3.75 -30.63 -31.60
CA ASP A 509 -2.32 -30.89 -31.47
C ASP A 509 -1.91 -31.99 -32.47
N PHE A 510 -1.76 -31.60 -33.75
CA PHE A 510 -1.38 -32.51 -34.83
C PHE A 510 0.08 -32.98 -34.73
N ASN A 511 0.94 -32.18 -34.09
CA ASN A 511 2.39 -32.37 -34.04
C ASN A 511 2.93 -32.91 -32.70
N CYS A 512 2.06 -33.19 -31.72
CA CYS A 512 2.40 -33.68 -30.39
C CYS A 512 3.31 -32.75 -29.54
N ASP A 513 3.28 -31.43 -29.74
CA ASP A 513 4.11 -30.47 -28.99
C ASP A 513 3.41 -29.86 -27.75
N GLY A 514 2.11 -30.11 -27.59
CA GLY A 514 1.29 -29.63 -26.48
C GLY A 514 0.55 -28.32 -26.76
N LEU A 515 0.72 -27.73 -27.95
CA LEU A 515 0.00 -26.56 -28.43
C LEU A 515 -1.06 -26.98 -29.48
N THR A 516 -1.94 -26.08 -29.88
CA THR A 516 -3.06 -26.41 -30.79
C THR A 516 -2.87 -25.83 -32.18
N ASP A 517 -2.59 -26.72 -33.13
CA ASP A 517 -2.35 -26.39 -34.52
C ASP A 517 -3.65 -26.13 -35.30
N ILE A 518 -3.52 -25.56 -36.50
CA ILE A 518 -4.64 -25.31 -37.41
C ILE A 518 -4.43 -25.98 -38.77
N ALA A 519 -5.41 -26.78 -39.18
CA ALA A 519 -5.51 -27.35 -40.52
C ALA A 519 -6.60 -26.62 -41.33
N VAL A 520 -6.25 -26.16 -42.54
CA VAL A 520 -7.09 -25.30 -43.37
C VAL A 520 -7.33 -25.93 -44.73
N GLY A 521 -8.60 -26.12 -45.11
CA GLY A 521 -8.96 -26.67 -46.41
C GLY A 521 -8.94 -25.64 -47.53
N SER A 522 -8.45 -26.05 -48.70
CA SER A 522 -8.38 -25.27 -49.94
C SER A 522 -8.85 -26.13 -51.13
N PRO A 523 -10.14 -26.50 -51.20
CA PRO A 523 -10.64 -27.55 -52.10
C PRO A 523 -10.61 -27.18 -53.59
N GLY A 524 -10.47 -25.90 -53.94
CA GLY A 524 -10.28 -25.44 -55.33
C GLY A 524 -8.83 -25.53 -55.83
N ALA A 525 -7.87 -25.67 -54.92
CA ALA A 525 -6.43 -25.65 -55.24
C ALA A 525 -6.00 -26.77 -56.20
N ASN A 526 -4.84 -26.56 -56.85
CA ASN A 526 -4.22 -27.49 -57.80
C ASN A 526 -5.14 -27.93 -58.95
N GLY A 527 -6.10 -27.08 -59.36
CA GLY A 527 -7.11 -27.43 -60.36
C GLY A 527 -8.25 -28.28 -59.79
N SER A 528 -8.83 -27.85 -58.67
CA SER A 528 -9.89 -28.54 -57.93
C SER A 528 -9.55 -29.96 -57.47
N ARG A 529 -8.25 -30.29 -57.40
CA ARG A 529 -7.76 -31.48 -56.69
C ARG A 529 -7.92 -31.29 -55.18
N GLY A 530 -7.79 -30.05 -54.73
CA GLY A 530 -7.82 -29.65 -53.33
C GLY A 530 -6.49 -29.88 -52.62
N GLU A 531 -6.26 -29.11 -51.56
CA GLU A 531 -5.21 -29.38 -50.58
C GLU A 531 -5.63 -28.91 -49.19
N VAL A 532 -4.94 -29.41 -48.16
CA VAL A 532 -5.07 -28.98 -46.76
C VAL A 532 -3.73 -28.44 -46.31
N LEU A 533 -3.69 -27.20 -45.83
CA LEU A 533 -2.47 -26.56 -45.32
C LEU A 533 -2.51 -26.63 -43.79
N ILE A 534 -1.44 -27.11 -43.17
CA ILE A 534 -1.35 -27.25 -41.71
C ILE A 534 -0.28 -26.32 -41.17
N TYR A 535 -0.69 -25.52 -40.19
CA TYR A 535 0.08 -24.48 -39.53
C TYR A 535 0.32 -24.95 -38.10
N PHE A 536 1.54 -25.39 -37.82
CA PHE A 536 1.93 -25.72 -36.45
C PHE A 536 2.03 -24.43 -35.64
N SER A 537 1.42 -24.43 -34.47
CA SER A 537 1.34 -23.30 -33.55
C SER A 537 2.66 -23.07 -32.82
N SER A 538 2.71 -22.09 -31.92
CA SER A 538 3.87 -21.81 -31.09
C SER A 538 3.50 -20.96 -29.88
N GLY A 539 4.36 -20.89 -28.86
CA GLY A 539 4.25 -19.91 -27.76
C GLY A 539 4.43 -18.44 -28.17
N ALA A 540 4.33 -18.12 -29.46
CA ALA A 540 4.24 -16.79 -30.03
C ALA A 540 2.99 -16.61 -30.94
N GLY A 541 2.06 -17.59 -30.94
CA GLY A 541 0.90 -17.65 -31.82
C GLY A 541 1.13 -18.46 -33.11
N LEU A 542 0.12 -18.40 -33.98
CA LEU A 542 0.11 -19.06 -35.30
C LEU A 542 1.13 -18.41 -36.28
N PRO A 543 1.92 -19.20 -37.04
CA PRO A 543 2.81 -18.66 -38.07
C PRO A 543 2.05 -18.26 -39.34
N SER A 544 2.56 -17.26 -40.07
CA SER A 544 1.97 -16.79 -41.32
C SER A 544 2.23 -17.70 -42.55
N SER A 545 3.05 -18.74 -42.38
CA SER A 545 3.37 -19.77 -43.38
C SER A 545 3.03 -21.16 -42.84
N PHE A 546 2.49 -22.04 -43.69
CA PHE A 546 2.18 -23.42 -43.32
C PHE A 546 3.46 -24.23 -43.03
N SER A 547 3.36 -25.19 -42.10
CA SER A 547 4.45 -26.08 -41.69
C SER A 547 4.48 -27.38 -42.52
N THR A 548 3.31 -27.86 -42.97
CA THR A 548 3.17 -28.99 -43.89
C THR A 548 1.86 -28.91 -44.66
N LYS A 549 1.65 -29.75 -45.68
CA LYS A 549 0.37 -29.81 -46.41
C LYS A 549 0.07 -31.17 -47.04
N ILE A 550 -1.23 -31.44 -47.23
CA ILE A 550 -1.78 -32.65 -47.85
C ILE A 550 -2.37 -32.27 -49.21
N VAL A 551 -1.95 -32.93 -50.30
CA VAL A 551 -2.36 -32.56 -51.68
C VAL A 551 -3.21 -33.67 -52.32
N GLY A 552 -4.33 -33.29 -52.92
CA GLY A 552 -5.23 -34.21 -53.61
C GLY A 552 -4.64 -34.79 -54.90
N THR A 553 -4.70 -36.12 -55.06
CA THR A 553 -4.19 -36.82 -56.25
C THR A 553 -5.25 -36.99 -57.36
N VAL A 554 -6.54 -36.80 -57.04
CA VAL A 554 -7.68 -36.97 -57.97
C VAL A 554 -8.09 -35.62 -58.58
N ALA A 555 -8.19 -35.55 -59.91
CA ALA A 555 -8.63 -34.34 -60.62
C ALA A 555 -10.12 -34.06 -60.34
N ASN A 556 -10.45 -32.83 -59.95
CA ASN A 556 -11.76 -32.45 -59.36
C ASN A 556 -12.12 -33.19 -58.06
N GLY A 557 -11.16 -33.85 -57.39
CA GLY A 557 -11.39 -34.61 -56.16
C GLY A 557 -11.75 -33.76 -54.93
N LYS A 558 -11.38 -32.47 -54.93
CA LYS A 558 -11.62 -31.50 -53.85
C LYS A 558 -11.27 -32.00 -52.44
N LEU A 559 -10.04 -32.49 -52.26
CA LEU A 559 -9.52 -32.79 -50.93
C LEU A 559 -9.58 -31.52 -50.04
N GLY A 560 -10.12 -31.66 -48.82
CA GLY A 560 -10.28 -30.54 -47.89
C GLY A 560 -11.54 -29.71 -48.11
N GLU A 561 -12.64 -30.29 -48.61
CA GLU A 561 -13.96 -29.62 -48.61
C GLU A 561 -14.67 -29.72 -47.25
N ALA A 562 -14.32 -30.71 -46.44
CA ALA A 562 -14.60 -30.77 -45.00
C ALA A 562 -13.39 -31.34 -44.24
N LEU A 563 -13.23 -30.94 -42.97
CA LEU A 563 -12.19 -31.37 -42.03
C LEU A 563 -12.84 -31.60 -40.66
N VAL A 564 -12.31 -32.52 -39.86
CA VAL A 564 -12.57 -32.56 -38.41
C VAL A 564 -11.34 -33.13 -37.67
N SER A 565 -11.06 -32.60 -36.48
CA SER A 565 -10.04 -33.12 -35.56
C SER A 565 -10.65 -34.12 -34.58
N LEU A 566 -9.91 -35.17 -34.24
CA LEU A 566 -10.40 -36.26 -33.38
C LEU A 566 -9.26 -37.04 -32.72
N GLN A 567 -9.46 -37.58 -31.53
CA GLN A 567 -8.54 -38.55 -30.88
C GLN A 567 -9.00 -39.99 -31.20
N TYR A 568 -8.86 -40.44 -32.45
CA TYR A 568 -9.46 -41.70 -32.92
C TYR A 568 -8.72 -42.94 -32.39
N ASP A 569 -7.38 -42.92 -32.39
CA ASP A 569 -6.60 -44.09 -31.95
C ASP A 569 -6.35 -44.13 -30.42
N GLY A 570 -6.47 -42.97 -29.76
CA GLY A 570 -6.34 -42.78 -28.31
C GLY A 570 -4.94 -43.06 -27.78
N ASP A 571 -3.90 -42.69 -28.52
CA ASP A 571 -2.52 -42.93 -28.11
C ASP A 571 -2.12 -42.24 -26.78
N ALA A 572 -0.97 -42.65 -26.25
CA ALA A 572 -0.46 -42.16 -24.97
C ALA A 572 0.16 -40.76 -25.05
N ASN A 573 0.34 -40.22 -26.25
CA ASN A 573 0.86 -38.89 -26.52
C ASN A 573 -0.26 -37.86 -26.77
N LYS A 574 -1.51 -38.31 -26.98
CA LYS A 574 -2.73 -37.50 -27.12
C LYS A 574 -2.70 -36.53 -28.29
N CYS A 575 -2.12 -36.94 -29.41
CA CYS A 575 -2.05 -36.08 -30.59
C CYS A 575 -3.40 -36.13 -31.30
N ASP A 576 -3.95 -34.97 -31.67
CA ASP A 576 -5.21 -34.93 -32.38
C ASP A 576 -4.98 -35.42 -33.83
N ASP A 577 -5.79 -36.37 -34.27
CA ASP A 577 -5.84 -36.85 -35.66
C ASP A 577 -6.64 -35.88 -36.54
N LEU A 578 -6.57 -36.07 -37.86
CA LEU A 578 -7.31 -35.27 -38.84
C LEU A 578 -8.05 -36.17 -39.84
N ALA A 579 -9.38 -36.06 -39.87
CA ALA A 579 -10.21 -36.64 -40.93
C ALA A 579 -10.51 -35.59 -42.02
N VAL A 580 -10.20 -35.93 -43.28
CA VAL A 580 -10.27 -35.02 -44.44
C VAL A 580 -11.20 -35.58 -45.51
N TRP A 581 -12.22 -34.82 -45.90
CA TRP A 581 -13.15 -35.19 -46.97
C TRP A 581 -12.65 -34.74 -48.36
N ALA A 582 -12.76 -35.64 -49.34
CA ALA A 582 -12.58 -35.38 -50.77
C ALA A 582 -13.88 -35.72 -51.52
N SER A 583 -14.75 -34.73 -51.72
CA SER A 583 -16.13 -34.97 -52.20
C SER A 583 -16.21 -35.47 -53.64
N GLY A 584 -15.24 -35.11 -54.49
CA GLY A 584 -15.19 -35.49 -55.90
C GLY A 584 -14.48 -36.82 -56.16
N ASP A 585 -13.84 -37.42 -55.15
CA ASP A 585 -13.22 -38.73 -55.29
C ASP A 585 -14.27 -39.84 -55.14
N SER A 586 -14.65 -40.47 -56.25
CA SER A 586 -15.35 -41.76 -56.27
C SER A 586 -16.67 -41.84 -55.48
N GLY A 587 -17.44 -40.75 -55.41
CA GLY A 587 -18.63 -40.66 -54.55
C GLY A 587 -18.33 -40.17 -53.13
N GLY A 588 -17.25 -39.42 -52.95
CA GLY A 588 -16.79 -38.95 -51.65
C GLY A 588 -15.98 -40.02 -50.91
N ARG A 589 -14.78 -39.63 -50.50
CA ARG A 589 -13.95 -40.41 -49.56
C ARG A 589 -13.52 -39.55 -48.39
N VAL A 590 -13.36 -40.18 -47.24
CA VAL A 590 -12.77 -39.56 -46.05
C VAL A 590 -11.43 -40.23 -45.79
N TYR A 591 -10.37 -39.43 -45.65
CA TYR A 591 -9.01 -39.86 -45.38
C TYR A 591 -8.65 -39.48 -43.95
N LEU A 592 -8.25 -40.43 -43.12
CA LEU A 592 -7.78 -40.20 -41.74
C LEU A 592 -6.24 -40.20 -41.72
N TYR A 593 -5.67 -39.18 -41.09
CA TYR A 593 -4.23 -39.02 -40.86
C TYR A 593 -4.00 -38.93 -39.36
N LEU A 594 -3.16 -39.80 -38.81
CA LEU A 594 -2.96 -39.84 -37.35
C LEU A 594 -1.95 -38.79 -36.87
N GLY A 595 -2.20 -38.27 -35.67
CA GLY A 595 -1.30 -37.36 -34.96
C GLY A 595 0.06 -38.01 -34.68
N GLN A 596 1.16 -37.27 -34.85
CA GLN A 596 2.52 -37.76 -34.58
C GLN A 596 3.52 -36.59 -34.56
N GLN A 597 4.70 -36.76 -33.95
CA GLN A 597 5.72 -35.70 -33.76
C GLN A 597 6.25 -34.97 -35.01
N ASN A 598 5.85 -35.39 -36.21
CA ASN A 598 6.19 -34.73 -37.49
C ASN A 598 4.96 -34.56 -38.42
N PHE A 599 3.76 -34.83 -37.89
CA PHE A 599 2.44 -35.02 -38.50
C PHE A 599 2.35 -35.77 -39.84
N ILE A 600 3.00 -35.30 -40.90
CA ILE A 600 3.02 -35.94 -42.24
C ILE A 600 4.44 -35.91 -42.87
N GLN A 601 5.44 -35.27 -42.25
CA GLN A 601 6.83 -35.25 -42.72
C GLN A 601 7.59 -36.57 -42.43
N ARG A 602 7.08 -37.68 -42.98
CA ARG A 602 7.74 -38.99 -42.97
C ARG A 602 8.78 -39.08 -44.08
N ASN A 603 9.98 -39.61 -43.78
CA ASN A 603 11.07 -39.82 -44.77
C ASN A 603 10.74 -40.90 -45.83
N ASP A 604 9.57 -41.50 -45.70
CA ASP A 604 9.08 -42.69 -46.38
C ASP A 604 7.88 -42.42 -47.32
N VAL A 605 7.30 -41.21 -47.30
CA VAL A 605 6.20 -40.80 -48.19
C VAL A 605 6.70 -39.85 -49.28
N GLY A 606 7.23 -40.40 -50.36
CA GLY A 606 7.80 -39.62 -51.47
C GLY A 606 6.77 -38.94 -52.38
N ASP A 607 6.45 -37.68 -52.08
CA ASP A 607 5.93 -36.58 -52.92
C ASP A 607 4.71 -36.77 -53.86
N ALA A 608 4.23 -37.99 -54.14
CA ALA A 608 3.33 -38.21 -55.28
C ALA A 608 2.20 -39.26 -55.12
N ASN A 609 2.24 -40.14 -54.10
CA ASN A 609 1.28 -41.25 -53.97
C ASN A 609 0.45 -41.20 -52.69
N THR A 610 -0.88 -41.25 -52.84
CA THR A 610 -1.89 -41.55 -51.81
C THR A 610 -1.74 -40.88 -50.43
N ALA A 611 -1.22 -39.64 -50.43
CA ALA A 611 -1.27 -38.64 -49.35
C ALA A 611 -0.65 -38.99 -47.97
N GLY A 612 -0.33 -40.25 -47.69
CA GLY A 612 0.20 -40.70 -46.39
C GLY A 612 -0.85 -41.03 -45.32
N ALA A 613 -2.14 -41.08 -45.69
CA ALA A 613 -3.24 -41.40 -44.78
C ALA A 613 -3.15 -42.83 -44.21
N GLU A 614 -3.53 -43.02 -42.95
CA GLU A 614 -3.60 -44.32 -42.28
C GLU A 614 -4.82 -45.14 -42.69
N LEU A 615 -5.96 -44.49 -42.91
CA LEU A 615 -7.24 -45.16 -43.15
C LEU A 615 -8.10 -44.36 -44.12
N VAL A 616 -8.86 -45.06 -44.97
CA VAL A 616 -9.78 -44.43 -45.94
C VAL A 616 -11.18 -45.04 -45.84
N TYR A 617 -12.15 -44.17 -45.61
CA TYR A 617 -13.56 -44.50 -45.66
C TYR A 617 -14.11 -44.22 -47.06
N ARG A 618 -14.81 -45.20 -47.63
CA ARG A 618 -15.40 -45.11 -48.97
C ARG A 618 -16.75 -45.81 -49.04
N LEU A 619 -17.50 -45.57 -50.11
CA LEU A 619 -18.63 -46.41 -50.50
C LEU A 619 -18.13 -47.76 -51.06
N PRO A 620 -18.90 -48.86 -50.92
CA PRO A 620 -18.58 -50.14 -51.53
C PRO A 620 -18.59 -50.04 -53.06
N GLY A 621 -17.81 -50.91 -53.72
CA GLY A 621 -17.72 -50.96 -55.19
C GLY A 621 -19.04 -51.30 -55.92
N SER A 622 -20.11 -51.63 -55.20
CA SER A 622 -21.47 -51.85 -55.70
C SER A 622 -22.42 -50.65 -55.54
N ALA A 623 -21.95 -49.53 -54.98
CA ALA A 623 -22.76 -48.32 -54.81
C ALA A 623 -23.19 -47.71 -56.15
N GLY A 624 -24.35 -47.06 -56.17
CA GLY A 624 -24.87 -46.37 -57.34
C GLY A 624 -24.15 -45.04 -57.58
N GLY A 625 -24.12 -44.56 -58.83
CA GLY A 625 -23.49 -43.28 -59.20
C GLY A 625 -24.17 -42.01 -58.64
N ALA A 626 -25.13 -42.16 -57.74
CA ALA A 626 -25.75 -41.08 -56.96
C ALA A 626 -25.45 -41.19 -55.46
N ASP A 627 -24.85 -42.30 -54.98
CA ASP A 627 -24.48 -42.45 -53.58
C ASP A 627 -23.24 -41.60 -53.27
N VAL A 628 -23.25 -40.93 -52.11
CA VAL A 628 -22.16 -40.09 -51.61
C VAL A 628 -21.90 -40.30 -50.12
N LEU A 629 -20.63 -40.39 -49.72
CA LEU A 629 -20.16 -40.48 -48.32
C LEU A 629 -19.42 -39.21 -47.89
N GLY A 630 -19.49 -38.86 -46.59
CA GLY A 630 -18.64 -37.87 -45.92
C GLY A 630 -19.12 -36.41 -45.98
N VAL A 631 -20.36 -36.16 -46.41
CA VAL A 631 -20.88 -34.80 -46.67
C VAL A 631 -20.86 -33.89 -45.43
N ARG A 632 -20.96 -34.48 -44.25
CA ARG A 632 -20.46 -33.91 -42.98
C ARG A 632 -19.60 -34.98 -42.30
N LEU A 633 -18.64 -34.48 -41.52
CA LEU A 633 -17.85 -35.20 -40.55
C LEU A 633 -18.14 -34.55 -39.19
N VAL A 634 -18.23 -35.33 -38.12
CA VAL A 634 -18.23 -34.87 -36.72
C VAL A 634 -17.38 -35.85 -35.90
N SER A 635 -16.62 -35.31 -34.95
CA SER A 635 -15.87 -36.04 -33.94
C SER A 635 -16.66 -36.06 -32.63
N LEU A 636 -16.82 -37.23 -31.99
CA LEU A 636 -17.37 -37.35 -30.63
C LEU A 636 -17.17 -38.76 -30.04
N ASP A 637 -16.91 -38.85 -28.74
CA ASP A 637 -16.95 -40.07 -27.91
C ASP A 637 -18.40 -40.66 -27.78
N PHE A 638 -18.99 -41.15 -28.87
CA PHE A 638 -20.38 -41.63 -28.94
C PHE A 638 -20.59 -42.97 -28.23
N ASP A 639 -19.55 -43.81 -28.17
CA ASP A 639 -19.55 -45.05 -27.37
C ASP A 639 -19.22 -44.81 -25.89
N GLY A 640 -18.51 -43.75 -25.52
CA GLY A 640 -18.22 -43.39 -24.12
C GLY A 640 -16.99 -44.09 -23.52
N ASP A 641 -16.10 -44.68 -24.33
CA ASP A 641 -14.84 -45.26 -23.89
C ASP A 641 -13.66 -44.28 -23.82
N GLY A 642 -13.84 -43.05 -24.32
CA GLY A 642 -12.88 -41.94 -24.17
C GLY A 642 -11.92 -41.74 -25.34
N ARG A 643 -12.17 -42.40 -26.49
CA ARG A 643 -11.67 -42.00 -27.81
C ARG A 643 -12.76 -41.27 -28.59
N ASP A 644 -12.38 -40.54 -29.63
CA ASP A 644 -13.36 -39.89 -30.51
C ASP A 644 -13.77 -40.80 -31.67
N ASP A 645 -15.08 -40.97 -31.84
CA ASP A 645 -15.68 -41.68 -32.96
C ASP A 645 -15.92 -40.75 -34.15
N LEU A 646 -15.81 -41.28 -35.37
CA LEU A 646 -16.00 -40.49 -36.60
C LEU A 646 -17.41 -40.69 -37.18
N ALA A 647 -18.29 -39.72 -36.93
CA ALA A 647 -19.63 -39.68 -37.51
C ALA A 647 -19.62 -39.06 -38.92
N MET A 648 -20.15 -39.79 -39.91
CA MET A 648 -20.15 -39.42 -41.33
C MET A 648 -21.55 -39.54 -41.95
N VAL A 649 -21.89 -38.60 -42.84
CA VAL A 649 -23.14 -38.65 -43.62
C VAL A 649 -23.00 -39.56 -44.85
N SER A 650 -23.97 -40.44 -45.07
CA SER A 650 -24.17 -41.15 -46.35
C SER A 650 -25.52 -40.80 -46.96
N TRP A 651 -25.52 -40.41 -48.24
CA TRP A 651 -26.71 -40.00 -49.01
C TRP A 651 -26.81 -40.76 -50.32
N THR A 652 -28.01 -41.16 -50.71
CA THR A 652 -28.33 -41.45 -52.11
C THR A 652 -28.94 -40.20 -52.74
N GLN A 653 -28.16 -39.45 -53.53
CA GLN A 653 -28.52 -38.12 -54.05
C GLN A 653 -29.53 -38.14 -55.21
N GLN A 654 -30.73 -38.65 -54.94
CA GLN A 654 -31.87 -38.67 -55.87
C GLN A 654 -33.18 -38.45 -55.10
N ALA A 655 -34.25 -38.05 -55.80
CA ALA A 655 -35.57 -37.91 -55.19
C ALA A 655 -36.06 -39.26 -54.64
N GLY A 656 -36.57 -39.26 -53.40
CA GLY A 656 -36.90 -40.46 -52.64
C GLY A 656 -35.69 -41.25 -52.11
N GLY A 657 -34.46 -40.73 -52.28
CA GLY A 657 -33.23 -41.37 -51.81
C GLY A 657 -33.09 -41.38 -50.29
N SER A 658 -32.41 -42.40 -49.78
CA SER A 658 -32.06 -42.55 -48.36
C SER A 658 -31.01 -41.52 -47.92
N SER A 659 -31.09 -41.14 -46.64
CA SER A 659 -29.99 -40.50 -45.92
C SER A 659 -29.77 -41.21 -44.58
N GLN A 660 -28.52 -41.44 -44.23
CA GLN A 660 -28.08 -42.11 -43.02
C GLN A 660 -26.87 -41.37 -42.44
N VAL A 661 -26.68 -41.50 -41.12
CA VAL A 661 -25.37 -41.21 -40.50
C VAL A 661 -24.76 -42.54 -40.12
N VAL A 662 -23.52 -42.76 -40.52
CA VAL A 662 -22.70 -43.90 -40.09
C VAL A 662 -21.70 -43.40 -39.06
N ILE A 663 -21.37 -44.21 -38.06
CA ILE A 663 -20.31 -43.90 -37.10
C ILE A 663 -19.36 -45.10 -37.10
N ASP A 664 -18.06 -44.80 -37.19
CA ASP A 664 -16.96 -45.72 -36.99
C ASP A 664 -16.31 -45.38 -35.66
N TYR A 665 -16.20 -46.34 -34.75
CA TYR A 665 -15.74 -46.08 -33.40
C TYR A 665 -14.22 -45.97 -33.31
N GLY A 666 -13.71 -45.18 -32.37
CA GLY A 666 -12.27 -45.07 -32.12
C GLY A 666 -11.63 -46.43 -31.85
N GLU A 667 -10.43 -46.67 -32.38
CA GLU A 667 -9.76 -47.98 -32.36
C GLU A 667 -8.28 -47.89 -31.95
N THR A 668 -7.92 -48.56 -30.86
CA THR A 668 -6.52 -48.61 -30.40
C THR A 668 -5.62 -49.40 -31.35
N GLY A 669 -4.49 -48.83 -31.75
CA GLY A 669 -3.43 -49.56 -32.46
C GLY A 669 -3.59 -49.64 -33.98
N VAL A 670 -4.22 -48.62 -34.59
CA VAL A 670 -4.14 -48.39 -36.03
C VAL A 670 -2.68 -48.30 -36.46
N ALA A 671 -2.30 -49.04 -37.50
CA ALA A 671 -0.90 -49.06 -37.95
C ALA A 671 -0.58 -47.86 -38.86
N LEU A 672 0.41 -47.05 -38.46
CA LEU A 672 0.93 -45.92 -39.24
C LEU A 672 1.22 -46.32 -40.71
N ALA A 673 0.78 -45.49 -41.65
CA ALA A 673 0.87 -45.77 -43.08
C ALA A 673 2.31 -45.97 -43.54
N GLN A 674 2.54 -47.09 -44.23
CA GLN A 674 3.87 -47.55 -44.62
C GLN A 674 4.32 -47.01 -45.99
N PRO A 675 5.63 -46.83 -46.24
CA PRO A 675 6.17 -46.40 -47.53
C PRO A 675 5.60 -47.17 -48.72
N ASN A 676 4.91 -46.44 -49.62
CA ASN A 676 4.29 -46.97 -50.85
C ASN A 676 3.20 -48.04 -50.62
N ALA A 677 2.70 -48.24 -49.40
CA ALA A 677 1.52 -49.06 -49.17
C ALA A 677 0.24 -48.32 -49.57
N SER A 678 -0.76 -49.06 -50.06
CA SER A 678 -2.13 -48.52 -50.14
C SER A 678 -2.78 -48.63 -48.76
N PRO A 679 -3.40 -47.57 -48.22
CA PRO A 679 -4.01 -47.62 -46.90
C PRO A 679 -5.19 -48.60 -46.84
N PRO A 680 -5.48 -49.21 -45.67
CA PRO A 680 -6.71 -49.95 -45.44
C PRO A 680 -7.95 -49.12 -45.80
N GLN A 681 -9.02 -49.84 -46.17
CA GLN A 681 -10.23 -49.27 -46.74
C GLN A 681 -11.42 -49.81 -45.95
N ARG A 682 -12.25 -48.93 -45.36
CA ARG A 682 -13.55 -49.30 -44.78
C ARG A 682 -14.67 -48.94 -45.75
N GLU A 683 -15.52 -49.92 -46.05
CA GLU A 683 -16.66 -49.74 -46.96
C GLU A 683 -17.93 -49.44 -46.17
N MET A 684 -18.41 -48.20 -46.24
CA MET A 684 -19.56 -47.68 -45.49
C MET A 684 -20.85 -47.74 -46.32
N PRO A 685 -22.02 -48.10 -45.74
CA PRO A 685 -22.26 -48.36 -44.31
C PRO A 685 -21.91 -49.80 -43.83
N THR A 686 -21.45 -50.67 -44.72
CA THR A 686 -21.25 -52.12 -44.44
C THR A 686 -20.21 -52.46 -43.37
N MET A 687 -19.32 -51.53 -43.05
CA MET A 687 -18.29 -51.65 -42.01
C MET A 687 -18.42 -50.57 -40.94
N ALA A 688 -19.57 -49.90 -40.83
CA ALA A 688 -19.85 -48.96 -39.74
C ALA A 688 -20.13 -49.73 -38.45
N ASP A 689 -19.61 -49.27 -37.33
CA ASP A 689 -19.93 -49.84 -36.02
C ASP A 689 -21.37 -49.56 -35.62
N ILE A 690 -21.93 -48.41 -35.98
CA ILE A 690 -23.36 -48.13 -35.82
C ILE A 690 -23.91 -47.24 -36.95
N VAL A 691 -25.19 -47.42 -37.29
CA VAL A 691 -25.87 -46.67 -38.34
C VAL A 691 -27.16 -46.06 -37.81
N ILE A 692 -27.37 -44.77 -38.06
CA ILE A 692 -28.59 -44.01 -37.75
C ILE A 692 -29.45 -43.96 -39.02
N THR A 693 -30.65 -44.53 -38.96
CA THR A 693 -31.52 -44.82 -40.12
C THR A 693 -32.87 -44.08 -40.06
N GLY A 694 -33.61 -44.11 -41.17
CA GLY A 694 -34.93 -43.47 -41.31
C GLY A 694 -34.89 -42.05 -41.92
N GLY A 695 -33.68 -41.49 -42.14
CA GLY A 695 -33.50 -40.22 -42.85
C GLY A 695 -33.71 -40.32 -44.37
N THR A 696 -34.01 -39.19 -44.99
CA THR A 696 -34.15 -39.06 -46.45
C THR A 696 -33.28 -37.93 -47.00
N PHE A 697 -32.85 -38.07 -48.25
CA PHE A 697 -32.10 -37.05 -48.98
C PHE A 697 -32.95 -35.80 -49.24
N ASP A 698 -34.23 -35.96 -49.58
CA ASP A 698 -35.15 -34.82 -49.80
C ASP A 698 -35.34 -33.99 -48.52
N GLY A 699 -35.39 -34.64 -47.36
CA GLY A 699 -35.42 -33.99 -46.04
C GLY A 699 -34.09 -33.37 -45.60
N LEU A 700 -33.01 -33.62 -46.35
CA LEU A 700 -31.63 -33.23 -46.04
C LEU A 700 -31.14 -33.70 -44.66
N PHE A 701 -31.55 -34.89 -44.21
CA PHE A 701 -31.05 -35.48 -42.96
C PHE A 701 -29.51 -35.57 -43.00
N GLY A 702 -28.84 -35.12 -41.93
CA GLY A 702 -27.38 -35.01 -41.85
C GLY A 702 -26.78 -33.73 -42.46
N PHE A 703 -27.56 -32.82 -43.06
CA PHE A 703 -27.01 -31.60 -43.67
C PHE A 703 -26.43 -30.61 -42.64
N GLY A 704 -27.07 -30.53 -41.47
CA GLY A 704 -26.48 -30.01 -40.24
C GLY A 704 -26.13 -31.20 -39.35
N MET A 705 -24.91 -31.21 -38.82
CA MET A 705 -24.48 -32.10 -37.74
C MET A 705 -23.54 -31.31 -36.83
N ALA A 706 -23.47 -31.68 -35.56
CA ALA A 706 -22.48 -31.21 -34.59
C ALA A 706 -22.38 -32.22 -33.44
N ALA A 707 -21.29 -32.19 -32.67
CA ALA A 707 -21.26 -32.84 -31.37
C ALA A 707 -22.19 -32.09 -30.41
N GLY A 708 -22.97 -32.82 -29.60
CA GLY A 708 -23.80 -32.24 -28.54
C GLY A 708 -23.09 -32.14 -27.19
N GLY A 709 -22.01 -32.91 -26.99
CA GLY A 709 -21.49 -33.17 -25.65
C GLY A 709 -22.41 -34.15 -24.89
N ARG A 710 -22.39 -34.11 -23.55
CA ARG A 710 -23.07 -35.06 -22.66
C ARG A 710 -24.46 -34.54 -22.26
N LEU A 711 -25.28 -34.20 -23.26
CA LEU A 711 -26.61 -33.59 -23.09
C LEU A 711 -27.54 -34.39 -22.17
N ALA A 712 -27.44 -35.72 -22.19
CA ALA A 712 -28.22 -36.60 -21.33
C ALA A 712 -27.56 -36.94 -19.96
N ALA A 713 -26.54 -36.18 -19.52
CA ALA A 713 -25.75 -36.44 -18.31
C ALA A 713 -25.15 -37.86 -18.23
N ASN A 714 -24.79 -38.38 -19.41
CA ASN A 714 -24.26 -39.71 -19.68
C ASN A 714 -22.72 -39.73 -19.77
N VAL A 715 -22.15 -40.94 -19.85
CA VAL A 715 -20.70 -41.14 -20.06
C VAL A 715 -20.27 -41.10 -21.53
N SER A 716 -21.23 -41.00 -22.46
CA SER A 716 -21.01 -40.92 -23.90
C SER A 716 -21.52 -39.58 -24.43
N HIS A 717 -21.01 -39.12 -25.57
CA HIS A 717 -21.44 -37.90 -26.24
C HIS A 717 -22.67 -38.15 -27.11
N ASP A 718 -23.61 -37.21 -27.09
CA ASP A 718 -24.82 -37.21 -27.89
C ASP A 718 -24.57 -36.49 -29.23
N LEU A 719 -25.15 -37.01 -30.31
CA LEU A 719 -24.99 -36.45 -31.67
C LEU A 719 -26.18 -35.56 -32.04
N LEU A 720 -25.90 -34.34 -32.50
CA LEU A 720 -26.91 -33.44 -33.06
C LEU A 720 -27.01 -33.67 -34.58
N VAL A 721 -28.20 -33.99 -35.10
CA VAL A 721 -28.44 -34.24 -36.53
C VAL A 721 -29.65 -33.44 -37.03
N GLY A 722 -29.47 -32.73 -38.14
CA GLY A 722 -30.49 -31.85 -38.73
C GLY A 722 -31.07 -32.39 -40.04
N ALA A 723 -32.37 -32.18 -40.23
CA ALA A 723 -33.12 -32.46 -41.46
C ALA A 723 -33.93 -31.21 -41.87
N PRO A 724 -33.29 -30.16 -42.42
CA PRO A 724 -33.89 -28.84 -42.63
C PRO A 724 -34.95 -28.77 -43.73
N ARG A 725 -35.34 -29.90 -44.33
CA ARG A 725 -36.48 -30.00 -45.27
C ARG A 725 -37.51 -31.07 -44.87
N LEU A 726 -37.36 -31.70 -43.70
CA LEU A 726 -38.33 -32.65 -43.18
C LEU A 726 -39.48 -31.87 -42.50
N GLY A 727 -40.62 -31.74 -43.19
CA GLY A 727 -41.77 -30.97 -42.66
C GLY A 727 -41.46 -29.47 -42.59
N THR A 728 -41.47 -28.90 -41.38
CA THR A 728 -41.03 -27.53 -41.07
C THR A 728 -39.51 -27.41 -40.86
N GLY A 729 -38.78 -28.50 -41.15
CA GLY A 729 -37.41 -28.72 -40.70
C GLY A 729 -37.41 -29.36 -39.31
N ALA A 730 -36.58 -30.37 -39.08
CA ALA A 730 -36.53 -31.09 -37.80
C ALA A 730 -35.08 -31.35 -37.37
N ALA A 731 -34.82 -31.20 -36.08
CA ALA A 731 -33.56 -31.62 -35.46
C ALA A 731 -33.77 -32.91 -34.65
N PHE A 732 -32.69 -33.67 -34.50
CA PHE A 732 -32.64 -34.92 -33.76
C PHE A 732 -31.44 -34.88 -32.82
N VAL A 733 -31.66 -35.11 -31.53
CA VAL A 733 -30.60 -35.42 -30.58
C VAL A 733 -30.56 -36.94 -30.43
N VAL A 734 -29.48 -37.55 -30.91
CA VAL A 734 -29.29 -39.00 -30.92
C VAL A 734 -28.32 -39.35 -29.80
N ARG A 735 -28.81 -40.00 -28.74
CA ARG A 735 -28.01 -40.20 -27.52
C ARG A 735 -26.93 -41.27 -27.67
N GLY A 736 -25.72 -40.94 -27.22
CA GLY A 736 -24.58 -41.85 -27.10
C GLY A 736 -24.82 -42.93 -26.05
N ALA A 737 -24.11 -44.05 -26.16
CA ALA A 737 -24.20 -45.16 -25.21
C ALA A 737 -23.03 -46.14 -25.38
N ALA A 738 -22.58 -46.71 -24.25
CA ALA A 738 -21.61 -47.80 -24.14
C ALA A 738 -21.68 -48.81 -25.29
N ARG A 739 -20.54 -49.02 -25.98
CA ARG A 739 -20.35 -49.99 -27.06
C ARG A 739 -21.03 -51.33 -26.74
N GLY A 740 -21.83 -51.86 -27.66
CA GLY A 740 -22.54 -53.12 -27.48
C GLY A 740 -21.62 -54.33 -27.41
N ALA A 741 -22.13 -55.42 -26.83
CA ALA A 741 -21.39 -56.67 -26.65
C ALA A 741 -21.09 -57.42 -27.96
N THR A 742 -21.61 -56.95 -29.10
CA THR A 742 -21.39 -57.49 -30.45
C THR A 742 -21.49 -56.35 -31.46
N LEU A 743 -20.44 -56.16 -32.27
CA LEU A 743 -20.42 -55.19 -33.36
C LEU A 743 -20.85 -55.84 -34.70
N PRO A 744 -21.48 -55.08 -35.63
CA PRO A 744 -21.95 -53.70 -35.43
C PRO A 744 -23.16 -53.64 -34.49
N ASP A 745 -23.30 -52.51 -33.80
CA ASP A 745 -24.39 -52.19 -32.89
C ASP A 745 -25.75 -52.11 -33.63
N PRO A 746 -26.88 -52.38 -32.95
CA PRO A 746 -28.20 -52.31 -33.56
C PRO A 746 -28.51 -50.90 -34.12
N PRO A 747 -28.96 -50.78 -35.40
CA PRO A 747 -29.24 -49.49 -36.01
C PRO A 747 -30.23 -48.61 -35.24
N ILE A 748 -29.94 -47.31 -35.16
CA ILE A 748 -30.77 -46.32 -34.49
C ILE A 748 -31.75 -45.73 -35.51
N ASP A 749 -32.96 -46.25 -35.56
CA ASP A 749 -34.03 -45.65 -36.37
C ASP A 749 -34.62 -44.39 -35.71
N ILE A 750 -34.58 -43.25 -36.41
CA ILE A 750 -35.00 -41.94 -35.88
C ILE A 750 -36.51 -41.79 -35.65
N SER A 751 -37.32 -42.78 -36.04
CA SER A 751 -38.78 -42.77 -35.85
C SER A 751 -39.25 -43.71 -34.74
N THR A 752 -38.40 -44.63 -34.28
CA THR A 752 -38.78 -45.69 -33.32
C THR A 752 -37.80 -45.91 -32.17
N SER A 753 -36.56 -45.41 -32.25
CA SER A 753 -35.56 -45.61 -31.20
C SER A 753 -35.73 -44.64 -30.02
N GLY A 754 -35.84 -45.18 -28.80
CA GLY A 754 -35.82 -44.40 -27.56
C GLY A 754 -34.50 -43.65 -27.27
N ARG A 755 -33.45 -43.87 -28.06
CA ARG A 755 -32.21 -43.05 -28.01
C ARG A 755 -32.41 -41.65 -28.63
N VAL A 756 -33.48 -41.42 -29.39
CA VAL A 756 -33.65 -40.21 -30.21
C VAL A 756 -34.71 -39.27 -29.65
N THR A 757 -34.33 -38.00 -29.44
CA THR A 757 -35.25 -36.88 -29.20
C THR A 757 -35.42 -36.12 -30.52
N ARG A 758 -36.66 -35.88 -30.97
CA ARG A 758 -36.95 -35.08 -32.17
C ARG A 758 -37.56 -33.73 -31.78
N ILE A 759 -37.02 -32.66 -32.35
CA ILE A 759 -37.49 -31.28 -32.16
C ILE A 759 -37.95 -30.77 -33.53
N ASP A 760 -39.24 -30.44 -33.66
CA ASP A 760 -39.79 -29.88 -34.90
C ASP A 760 -39.69 -28.35 -34.95
N GLY A 761 -39.32 -27.84 -36.12
CA GLY A 761 -39.19 -26.41 -36.40
C GLY A 761 -40.54 -25.69 -36.48
N PRO A 762 -40.53 -24.35 -36.38
CA PRO A 762 -41.74 -23.55 -36.35
C PRO A 762 -42.41 -23.52 -37.74
N SER A 763 -43.73 -23.30 -37.78
CA SER A 763 -44.50 -23.24 -39.03
C SER A 763 -44.16 -22.07 -39.96
N ASP A 764 -43.30 -21.15 -39.52
CA ASP A 764 -42.76 -20.01 -40.27
C ASP A 764 -41.25 -20.15 -40.61
N GLY A 765 -40.63 -21.27 -40.20
CA GLY A 765 -39.25 -21.61 -40.52
C GLY A 765 -39.12 -22.22 -41.91
N VAL A 766 -37.97 -21.99 -42.55
CA VAL A 766 -37.69 -22.49 -43.92
C VAL A 766 -36.41 -23.35 -43.97
N LEU A 767 -35.52 -23.21 -42.98
CA LEU A 767 -34.29 -24.02 -42.83
C LEU A 767 -33.93 -24.20 -41.33
N PHE A 768 -34.89 -24.60 -40.50
CA PHE A 768 -34.63 -25.04 -39.11
C PHE A 768 -33.71 -26.28 -39.11
N SER A 769 -32.72 -26.33 -38.23
CA SER A 769 -31.62 -27.34 -38.19
C SER A 769 -30.60 -27.27 -39.34
N GLY A 770 -30.56 -26.16 -40.09
CA GLY A 770 -29.55 -25.96 -41.14
C GLY A 770 -28.11 -25.90 -40.61
N ARG A 771 -27.92 -25.51 -39.34
CA ARG A 771 -26.70 -25.64 -38.54
C ARG A 771 -27.07 -25.95 -37.08
N LEU A 772 -26.13 -26.61 -36.39
CA LEU A 772 -26.23 -27.09 -35.01
C LEU A 772 -24.90 -26.76 -34.29
N GLN A 773 -24.91 -26.69 -32.97
CA GLN A 773 -23.73 -26.52 -32.10
C GLN A 773 -24.09 -27.09 -30.72
N GLY A 774 -23.21 -27.88 -30.09
CA GLY A 774 -23.22 -28.04 -28.63
C GLY A 774 -22.63 -26.79 -27.99
N ILE A 775 -23.39 -26.09 -27.14
CA ILE A 775 -22.94 -24.85 -26.47
C ILE A 775 -22.22 -25.17 -25.16
N GLY A 776 -22.63 -26.25 -24.49
CA GLY A 776 -22.30 -26.49 -23.09
C GLY A 776 -23.23 -25.72 -22.15
N ASP A 777 -22.95 -25.78 -20.86
CA ASP A 777 -23.67 -25.10 -19.78
C ASP A 777 -23.51 -23.56 -19.91
N ILE A 778 -24.36 -22.91 -20.72
CA ILE A 778 -24.29 -21.46 -21.01
C ILE A 778 -24.91 -20.63 -19.89
N ASP A 779 -25.77 -21.23 -19.04
CA ASP A 779 -26.44 -20.50 -17.95
C ASP A 779 -25.98 -20.85 -16.53
N GLY A 780 -25.15 -21.88 -16.37
CA GLY A 780 -24.55 -22.27 -15.09
C GLY A 780 -25.49 -23.09 -14.20
N ASP A 781 -26.54 -23.72 -14.74
CA ASP A 781 -27.41 -24.62 -13.99
C ASP A 781 -26.82 -26.04 -13.81
N GLY A 782 -25.76 -26.36 -14.55
CA GLY A 782 -25.06 -27.65 -14.51
C GLY A 782 -25.54 -28.66 -15.56
N THR A 783 -26.44 -28.27 -16.47
CA THR A 783 -26.84 -29.05 -17.64
C THR A 783 -26.42 -28.35 -18.94
N PRO A 784 -25.86 -29.06 -19.94
CA PRO A 784 -25.38 -28.41 -21.16
C PRO A 784 -26.47 -28.14 -22.20
N GLU A 785 -26.42 -26.95 -22.79
CA GLU A 785 -27.26 -26.53 -23.91
C GLU A 785 -26.70 -26.90 -25.30
N PHE A 786 -27.58 -26.86 -26.29
CA PHE A 786 -27.29 -26.90 -27.72
C PHE A 786 -28.09 -25.84 -28.50
N ALA A 787 -27.49 -25.33 -29.58
CA ALA A 787 -28.09 -24.35 -30.47
C ALA A 787 -28.61 -25.00 -31.77
N ILE A 788 -29.74 -24.49 -32.27
CA ILE A 788 -30.32 -24.85 -33.57
C ILE A 788 -30.58 -23.58 -34.39
N ALA A 789 -29.94 -23.47 -35.57
CA ALA A 789 -30.18 -22.38 -36.50
C ALA A 789 -31.45 -22.60 -37.34
N ASP A 790 -32.32 -21.60 -37.40
CA ASP A 790 -33.36 -21.41 -38.43
C ASP A 790 -32.85 -20.36 -39.43
N GLN A 791 -32.24 -20.82 -40.52
CA GLN A 791 -31.43 -19.95 -41.37
C GLN A 791 -32.23 -19.01 -42.27
N GLN A 792 -33.55 -19.19 -42.38
CA GLN A 792 -34.41 -18.50 -43.35
C GLN A 792 -35.80 -18.10 -42.78
N TYR A 793 -35.85 -17.71 -41.51
CA TYR A 793 -37.03 -17.03 -40.93
C TYR A 793 -37.47 -15.81 -41.77
N GLY A 794 -38.80 -15.58 -41.86
CA GLY A 794 -39.36 -14.71 -42.89
C GLY A 794 -40.64 -13.89 -42.62
N THR A 795 -40.93 -13.40 -41.40
CA THR A 795 -41.84 -12.24 -41.25
C THR A 795 -41.36 -11.22 -40.21
N PRO A 796 -41.60 -9.90 -40.37
CA PRO A 796 -42.05 -9.22 -41.60
C PRO A 796 -40.92 -9.04 -42.63
N VAL A 797 -39.66 -9.32 -42.26
CA VAL A 797 -38.50 -9.28 -43.17
C VAL A 797 -38.14 -10.71 -43.58
N ALA A 798 -38.03 -10.95 -44.89
CA ALA A 798 -37.64 -12.25 -45.44
C ALA A 798 -36.13 -12.51 -45.29
N ASN A 799 -35.77 -13.76 -44.95
CA ASN A 799 -34.39 -14.22 -44.81
C ASN A 799 -33.60 -13.48 -43.72
N SER A 800 -34.20 -13.31 -42.55
CA SER A 800 -33.52 -12.78 -41.36
C SER A 800 -32.84 -13.88 -40.55
N GLY A 801 -33.49 -15.05 -40.40
CA GLY A 801 -33.00 -16.15 -39.58
C GLY A 801 -33.05 -15.90 -38.06
N ARG A 802 -32.91 -16.98 -37.28
CA ARG A 802 -32.91 -17.05 -35.80
C ARG A 802 -32.00 -18.18 -35.33
N VAL A 803 -31.57 -18.16 -34.07
CA VAL A 803 -30.97 -19.33 -33.40
C VAL A 803 -31.76 -19.64 -32.13
N TRP A 804 -32.15 -20.89 -31.94
CA TRP A 804 -32.89 -21.38 -30.78
C TRP A 804 -31.93 -22.16 -29.86
N ILE A 805 -32.04 -21.97 -28.55
CA ILE A 805 -31.20 -22.62 -27.54
C ILE A 805 -32.07 -23.57 -26.72
N PHE A 806 -31.61 -24.80 -26.52
CA PHE A 806 -32.31 -25.87 -25.81
C PHE A 806 -31.37 -26.60 -24.86
N ASP A 807 -31.92 -27.12 -23.77
CA ASP A 807 -31.30 -28.15 -22.92
C ASP A 807 -32.00 -29.52 -23.17
N LEU A 808 -31.63 -30.56 -22.41
CA LEU A 808 -32.43 -31.80 -22.25
C LEU A 808 -32.95 -31.97 -20.81
N ALA A 809 -33.00 -30.90 -20.02
CA ALA A 809 -33.33 -30.91 -18.61
C ALA A 809 -34.85 -31.10 -18.38
N GLY A 810 -35.21 -32.10 -17.56
CA GLY A 810 -36.59 -32.35 -17.17
C GLY A 810 -37.47 -32.91 -18.29
N THR A 811 -38.08 -32.06 -19.11
CA THR A 811 -38.98 -32.48 -20.20
C THR A 811 -38.29 -32.33 -21.54
N LEU A 812 -38.00 -33.45 -22.21
CA LEU A 812 -37.32 -33.45 -23.50
C LEU A 812 -38.03 -32.55 -24.52
N PRO A 813 -37.33 -31.60 -25.18
CA PRO A 813 -37.93 -30.67 -26.11
C PRO A 813 -38.50 -31.39 -27.33
N ALA A 814 -39.66 -30.93 -27.81
CA ALA A 814 -40.39 -31.47 -28.95
C ALA A 814 -40.63 -30.42 -30.05
N SER A 815 -40.63 -29.12 -29.72
CA SER A 815 -40.67 -28.03 -30.71
C SER A 815 -40.00 -26.75 -30.19
N THR A 816 -39.95 -25.70 -31.01
CA THR A 816 -39.43 -24.38 -30.60
C THR A 816 -40.25 -23.67 -29.50
N SER A 817 -41.37 -24.23 -29.03
CA SER A 817 -42.02 -23.78 -27.78
C SER A 817 -41.17 -24.07 -26.53
N ASP A 818 -40.26 -25.03 -26.64
CA ASP A 818 -39.56 -25.65 -25.52
C ASP A 818 -38.09 -25.15 -25.42
N ALA A 819 -37.78 -24.04 -26.09
CA ALA A 819 -36.46 -23.43 -26.10
C ALA A 819 -36.21 -22.59 -24.84
N LYS A 820 -35.03 -22.78 -24.22
CA LYS A 820 -34.54 -22.02 -23.05
C LYS A 820 -34.35 -20.54 -23.41
N ALA A 821 -33.87 -20.24 -24.62
CA ALA A 821 -33.74 -18.90 -25.18
C ALA A 821 -33.74 -18.86 -26.71
N VAL A 822 -33.88 -17.66 -27.30
CA VAL A 822 -33.77 -17.42 -28.75
C VAL A 822 -32.92 -16.18 -29.08
N VAL A 823 -31.91 -16.35 -29.93
CA VAL A 823 -31.20 -15.24 -30.58
C VAL A 823 -32.04 -14.72 -31.74
N THR A 824 -32.51 -13.49 -31.59
CA THR A 824 -33.42 -12.83 -32.53
C THR A 824 -32.68 -11.89 -33.48
N ASN A 825 -33.07 -11.90 -34.75
CA ASN A 825 -32.60 -10.90 -35.71
C ASN A 825 -33.50 -9.66 -35.65
N ASP A 826 -33.08 -8.70 -34.83
CA ASP A 826 -33.76 -7.44 -34.50
C ASP A 826 -33.28 -6.24 -35.34
N PHE A 827 -32.51 -6.47 -36.41
CA PHE A 827 -32.02 -5.39 -37.28
C PHE A 827 -33.16 -4.67 -38.02
N VAL A 828 -33.51 -3.47 -37.56
CA VAL A 828 -34.49 -2.57 -38.20
C VAL A 828 -33.94 -2.04 -39.53
N SER A 829 -34.11 -2.80 -40.61
CA SER A 829 -33.64 -2.44 -41.94
C SER A 829 -34.46 -3.09 -43.06
N PRO A 830 -34.83 -2.35 -44.13
CA PRO A 830 -35.49 -2.94 -45.31
C PRO A 830 -34.56 -3.77 -46.20
N ALA A 831 -33.27 -3.87 -45.85
CA ALA A 831 -32.32 -4.77 -46.50
C ALA A 831 -32.62 -6.23 -46.08
N ALA A 832 -33.49 -6.90 -46.85
CA ALA A 832 -33.74 -8.34 -46.74
C ALA A 832 -32.47 -9.17 -47.00
N SER A 833 -32.44 -10.43 -46.54
CA SER A 833 -31.27 -11.33 -46.61
C SER A 833 -30.16 -11.05 -45.59
N ASN A 834 -30.55 -10.70 -44.35
CA ASN A 834 -29.66 -10.53 -43.19
C ASN A 834 -29.40 -11.86 -42.46
N PHE A 835 -29.12 -12.95 -43.19
CA PHE A 835 -29.15 -14.32 -42.66
C PHE A 835 -28.32 -14.52 -41.37
N LEU A 836 -28.99 -14.64 -40.23
CA LEU A 836 -28.42 -15.06 -38.94
C LEU A 836 -28.35 -16.60 -38.89
N GLY A 837 -27.36 -17.16 -38.18
CA GLY A 837 -27.22 -18.62 -38.04
C GLY A 837 -26.72 -19.34 -39.30
N ILE A 838 -26.11 -18.62 -40.25
CA ILE A 838 -25.51 -19.27 -41.45
C ILE A 838 -24.33 -20.18 -41.11
N ARG A 839 -23.70 -19.93 -39.97
CA ARG A 839 -22.73 -20.75 -39.25
C ARG A 839 -22.98 -20.57 -37.76
N MET A 840 -22.57 -21.55 -36.97
CA MET A 840 -22.42 -21.47 -35.52
C MET A 840 -21.04 -22.06 -35.18
N GLY A 841 -20.58 -21.96 -33.93
CA GLY A 841 -19.29 -22.49 -33.52
C GLY A 841 -19.27 -24.02 -33.47
N ASP A 842 -18.09 -24.60 -33.71
CA ASP A 842 -17.78 -26.04 -33.65
C ASP A 842 -16.30 -26.20 -33.22
N GLY A 843 -15.78 -27.42 -33.04
CA GLY A 843 -14.34 -27.69 -32.94
C GLY A 843 -13.77 -27.99 -31.54
N ALA A 844 -12.46 -28.22 -31.50
CA ALA A 844 -11.75 -28.99 -30.45
C ALA A 844 -11.52 -28.28 -29.11
N ALA A 845 -12.18 -27.15 -28.86
CA ALA A 845 -12.21 -26.47 -27.56
C ALA A 845 -13.59 -26.54 -26.87
N ILE A 846 -14.55 -27.26 -27.44
CA ILE A 846 -15.86 -27.53 -26.82
C ILE A 846 -15.67 -28.68 -25.82
N ASP A 847 -15.62 -28.36 -24.52
CA ASP A 847 -15.74 -29.36 -23.45
C ASP A 847 -17.14 -30.02 -23.49
N ALA A 848 -17.21 -31.30 -23.18
CA ALA A 848 -18.44 -32.07 -23.32
C ALA A 848 -19.58 -31.68 -22.36
N ILE A 849 -19.32 -30.84 -21.34
CA ILE A 849 -20.30 -30.33 -20.38
C ILE A 849 -20.27 -28.80 -20.33
N LYS A 850 -19.10 -28.19 -20.31
CA LYS A 850 -18.97 -26.71 -20.29
C LYS A 850 -19.02 -26.07 -21.67
N GLY A 851 -18.78 -26.83 -22.73
CA GLY A 851 -18.58 -26.28 -24.06
C GLY A 851 -17.31 -25.43 -24.12
N ALA A 852 -17.35 -24.35 -24.90
CA ALA A 852 -16.21 -23.48 -25.11
C ALA A 852 -16.35 -22.17 -24.31
N ASP A 853 -15.41 -21.95 -23.39
CA ASP A 853 -15.41 -20.86 -22.40
C ASP A 853 -14.31 -19.83 -22.77
N LEU A 854 -14.67 -18.77 -23.50
CA LEU A 854 -13.71 -17.80 -24.07
C LEU A 854 -13.30 -16.69 -23.09
N ASP A 855 -14.06 -16.46 -22.02
CA ASP A 855 -13.83 -15.42 -21.02
C ASP A 855 -13.38 -15.98 -19.64
N LYS A 856 -13.46 -17.31 -19.46
CA LYS A 856 -13.10 -18.08 -18.26
C LYS A 856 -13.95 -17.81 -17.02
N ASP A 857 -15.20 -17.40 -17.19
CA ASP A 857 -16.14 -17.37 -16.07
C ASP A 857 -16.69 -18.76 -15.67
N GLY A 858 -16.48 -19.78 -16.51
CA GLY A 858 -16.80 -21.18 -16.24
C GLY A 858 -18.01 -21.74 -16.97
N ARG A 859 -18.72 -20.92 -17.77
CA ARG A 859 -19.86 -21.29 -18.64
C ARG A 859 -19.45 -21.46 -20.11
N GLY A 860 -20.36 -21.99 -20.93
CA GLY A 860 -20.18 -22.12 -22.38
C GLY A 860 -20.66 -20.90 -23.17
N ASP A 861 -19.96 -20.56 -24.25
CA ASP A 861 -20.25 -19.40 -25.09
C ASP A 861 -20.87 -19.76 -26.44
N LEU A 862 -21.67 -18.84 -27.00
CA LEU A 862 -22.37 -19.03 -28.28
C LEU A 862 -21.81 -18.13 -29.38
N LEU A 863 -21.21 -18.73 -30.42
CA LEU A 863 -20.83 -18.06 -31.66
C LEU A 863 -21.89 -18.24 -32.76
N VAL A 864 -22.37 -17.13 -33.33
CA VAL A 864 -23.33 -17.11 -34.44
C VAL A 864 -22.81 -16.29 -35.62
N GLY A 865 -22.65 -16.93 -36.77
CA GLY A 865 -22.29 -16.28 -38.03
C GLY A 865 -23.47 -15.60 -38.71
N MET A 866 -23.27 -14.36 -39.17
CA MET A 866 -24.28 -13.57 -39.87
C MET A 866 -23.80 -13.16 -41.27
N ARG A 867 -24.71 -13.15 -42.25
CA ARG A 867 -24.46 -12.58 -43.58
C ARG A 867 -25.36 -11.37 -43.84
N ARG A 868 -24.81 -10.16 -43.70
CA ARG A 868 -25.47 -8.89 -44.06
C ARG A 868 -24.89 -8.30 -45.35
N ALA A 869 -25.29 -8.89 -46.48
CA ALA A 869 -24.68 -8.65 -47.79
C ALA A 869 -24.70 -7.17 -48.22
N GLY A 870 -23.60 -6.71 -48.84
CA GLY A 870 -23.51 -5.39 -49.45
C GLY A 870 -23.31 -4.23 -48.45
N THR A 871 -22.99 -4.52 -47.19
CA THR A 871 -22.75 -3.51 -46.14
C THR A 871 -21.34 -3.62 -45.57
N GLN A 872 -20.95 -2.65 -44.73
CA GLN A 872 -19.74 -2.77 -43.91
C GLN A 872 -19.81 -3.88 -42.85
N LEU A 873 -20.95 -4.56 -42.65
CA LEU A 873 -21.14 -5.68 -41.71
C LEU A 873 -21.24 -7.05 -42.42
N SER A 874 -20.87 -7.12 -43.70
CA SER A 874 -20.75 -8.39 -44.45
C SER A 874 -19.89 -9.38 -43.67
N GLY A 875 -20.43 -10.58 -43.43
CA GLY A 875 -19.71 -11.68 -42.78
C GLY A 875 -19.37 -11.49 -41.31
N SER A 876 -19.99 -10.54 -40.61
CA SER A 876 -19.81 -10.36 -39.16
C SER A 876 -20.37 -11.52 -38.34
N ILE A 877 -19.82 -11.70 -37.15
CA ILE A 877 -20.11 -12.77 -36.19
C ILE A 877 -20.67 -12.12 -34.91
N ARG A 878 -21.49 -12.87 -34.18
CA ARG A 878 -21.97 -12.53 -32.84
C ARG A 878 -21.39 -13.55 -31.88
N LEU A 879 -20.78 -13.08 -30.80
CA LEU A 879 -20.38 -13.89 -29.66
C LEU A 879 -21.21 -13.40 -28.47
N TYR A 880 -21.89 -14.33 -27.82
CA TYR A 880 -22.62 -14.14 -26.58
C TYR A 880 -21.89 -14.91 -25.48
N PHE A 881 -21.62 -14.25 -24.36
CA PHE A 881 -20.99 -14.90 -23.21
C PHE A 881 -22.02 -15.64 -22.34
N GLY A 882 -21.59 -16.68 -21.64
CA GLY A 882 -22.41 -17.35 -20.64
C GLY A 882 -22.85 -16.44 -19.49
N THR A 883 -24.08 -16.61 -18.98
CA THR A 883 -24.62 -15.77 -17.90
C THR A 883 -25.46 -16.57 -16.91
N GLN A 884 -25.34 -16.31 -15.60
CA GLN A 884 -26.03 -17.05 -14.51
C GLN A 884 -27.57 -17.14 -14.61
N THR A 885 -28.20 -16.44 -15.55
CA THR A 885 -29.61 -16.62 -15.92
C THR A 885 -29.77 -16.17 -17.36
N LEU A 886 -29.78 -17.13 -18.29
CA LEU A 886 -29.83 -16.84 -19.73
C LEU A 886 -31.11 -16.06 -20.09
N PRO A 887 -31.01 -14.87 -20.70
CA PRO A 887 -32.19 -14.14 -21.14
C PRO A 887 -32.94 -14.92 -22.23
N ALA A 888 -34.25 -15.11 -22.04
CA ALA A 888 -35.11 -15.83 -23.00
C ALA A 888 -35.08 -15.26 -24.44
N THR A 889 -34.65 -14.00 -24.60
CA THR A 889 -34.37 -13.37 -25.89
C THR A 889 -32.98 -12.72 -25.87
N LEU A 890 -32.14 -13.07 -26.85
CA LEU A 890 -30.88 -12.39 -27.15
C LEU A 890 -31.00 -11.56 -28.43
N SER A 891 -30.25 -10.46 -28.53
CA SER A 891 -30.27 -9.50 -29.65
C SER A 891 -29.12 -9.76 -30.63
N ALA A 892 -29.39 -9.72 -31.95
CA ALA A 892 -28.35 -9.76 -32.98
C ALA A 892 -27.76 -8.36 -33.27
N VAL A 893 -28.44 -7.29 -32.84
CA VAL A 893 -27.91 -5.92 -32.84
C VAL A 893 -26.97 -5.68 -31.65
N GLN A 894 -27.25 -6.29 -30.50
CA GLN A 894 -26.51 -6.15 -29.24
C GLN A 894 -26.04 -7.51 -28.70
N PRO A 895 -25.02 -8.14 -29.33
CA PRO A 895 -24.23 -9.18 -28.70
C PRO A 895 -23.24 -8.58 -27.68
N ASP A 896 -22.57 -9.43 -26.91
CA ASP A 896 -21.43 -9.00 -26.09
C ASP A 896 -20.23 -8.63 -26.98
N VAL A 897 -19.93 -9.43 -28.02
CA VAL A 897 -18.84 -9.16 -28.96
C VAL A 897 -19.30 -9.27 -30.43
N ILE A 898 -18.87 -8.32 -31.26
CA ILE A 898 -18.93 -8.40 -32.73
C ILE A 898 -17.52 -8.69 -33.29
N LEU A 899 -17.26 -9.93 -33.68
CA LEU A 899 -16.07 -10.26 -34.47
C LEU A 899 -16.36 -10.03 -35.96
N GLN A 900 -15.40 -9.48 -36.72
CA GLN A 900 -15.58 -9.29 -38.16
C GLN A 900 -14.27 -9.37 -38.96
N PRO A 901 -14.21 -10.16 -40.06
CA PRO A 901 -13.13 -10.09 -41.04
C PRO A 901 -13.10 -8.75 -41.77
N THR A 902 -12.13 -7.90 -41.43
CA THR A 902 -11.98 -6.53 -41.97
C THR A 902 -11.62 -6.53 -43.47
N GLY A 903 -11.72 -5.38 -44.14
CA GLY A 903 -11.14 -5.18 -45.47
C GLY A 903 -11.87 -5.81 -46.68
N SER A 904 -13.07 -6.38 -46.52
CA SER A 904 -13.89 -6.78 -47.68
C SER A 904 -15.40 -6.60 -47.44
N THR A 905 -16.14 -6.30 -48.51
CA THR A 905 -17.61 -6.34 -48.55
C THR A 905 -18.16 -7.68 -49.05
N THR A 906 -17.29 -8.57 -49.56
CA THR A 906 -17.62 -9.95 -49.97
C THR A 906 -17.48 -10.96 -48.82
N SER A 907 -17.00 -10.52 -47.64
CA SER A 907 -16.74 -11.39 -46.49
C SER A 907 -17.93 -12.29 -46.17
N MET A 908 -17.67 -13.59 -46.03
CA MET A 908 -18.68 -14.62 -45.75
C MET A 908 -18.09 -15.75 -44.91
N PRO A 909 -18.45 -15.89 -43.62
CA PRO A 909 -17.96 -16.96 -42.77
C PRO A 909 -18.40 -18.32 -43.33
N SER A 910 -17.41 -19.08 -43.74
CA SER A 910 -17.51 -20.40 -44.36
C SER A 910 -17.26 -21.53 -43.36
N SER A 911 -16.47 -21.23 -42.33
CA SER A 911 -16.25 -22.01 -41.12
C SER A 911 -16.16 -21.03 -39.93
N LEU A 912 -16.59 -21.48 -38.75
CA LEU A 912 -16.41 -20.81 -37.45
C LEU A 912 -16.04 -21.92 -36.48
N ASN A 913 -14.86 -21.82 -35.84
CA ASN A 913 -14.43 -22.82 -34.89
C ASN A 913 -13.93 -22.17 -33.61
N PHE A 914 -14.29 -22.77 -32.48
CA PHE A 914 -13.50 -22.65 -31.27
C PHE A 914 -12.26 -23.52 -31.46
N VAL A 915 -11.09 -22.92 -31.29
CA VAL A 915 -9.81 -23.62 -31.21
C VAL A 915 -9.32 -23.50 -29.75
N ARG A 916 -8.42 -24.37 -29.31
CA ARG A 916 -7.86 -24.23 -27.95
C ARG A 916 -6.90 -23.04 -27.92
N ASP A 917 -6.24 -22.80 -26.79
CA ASP A 917 -5.23 -21.74 -26.66
C ASP A 917 -4.13 -21.89 -27.73
N ILE A 918 -4.05 -20.93 -28.65
CA ILE A 918 -3.11 -20.95 -29.79
C ILE A 918 -1.89 -20.05 -29.58
N ASN A 919 -1.91 -19.21 -28.52
CA ASN A 919 -0.92 -18.17 -28.29
C ASN A 919 -0.14 -18.34 -26.96
N GLY A 920 -0.63 -19.18 -26.05
CA GLY A 920 -0.09 -19.45 -24.72
C GLY A 920 -0.56 -18.50 -23.60
N ASP A 921 -1.57 -17.66 -23.83
CA ASP A 921 -2.11 -16.70 -22.85
C ASP A 921 -3.12 -17.32 -21.87
N GLY A 922 -3.52 -18.56 -22.17
CA GLY A 922 -4.37 -19.43 -21.37
C GLY A 922 -5.75 -19.65 -21.97
N TYR A 923 -6.28 -18.74 -22.79
CA TYR A 923 -7.70 -18.72 -23.18
C TYR A 923 -7.95 -19.48 -24.49
N PRO A 924 -9.09 -20.17 -24.69
CA PRO A 924 -9.41 -20.78 -25.98
C PRO A 924 -9.66 -19.70 -27.03
N ASP A 925 -9.41 -19.95 -28.31
CA ASP A 925 -9.43 -18.91 -29.35
C ASP A 925 -10.47 -19.19 -30.44
N VAL A 926 -10.66 -18.24 -31.36
CA VAL A 926 -11.67 -18.36 -32.44
C VAL A 926 -11.02 -18.28 -33.82
N ALA A 927 -11.20 -19.33 -34.63
CA ALA A 927 -10.76 -19.37 -36.02
C ALA A 927 -11.94 -19.24 -37.01
N VAL A 928 -11.84 -18.27 -37.92
CA VAL A 928 -12.88 -17.89 -38.88
C VAL A 928 -12.37 -18.03 -40.30
N GLY A 929 -12.98 -18.90 -41.10
CA GLY A 929 -12.70 -19.01 -42.53
C GLY A 929 -13.57 -18.06 -43.36
N ASP A 930 -12.97 -17.10 -44.06
CA ASP A 930 -13.66 -16.18 -44.97
C ASP A 930 -13.36 -16.53 -46.43
N VAL A 931 -14.04 -17.57 -46.94
CA VAL A 931 -13.89 -18.07 -48.31
C VAL A 931 -14.28 -17.04 -49.38
N GLY A 932 -15.10 -16.04 -49.03
CA GLY A 932 -15.56 -14.99 -49.96
C GLY A 932 -14.50 -13.95 -50.29
N PHE A 933 -13.35 -13.97 -49.61
CA PHE A 933 -12.29 -12.99 -49.77
C PHE A 933 -11.64 -13.02 -51.16
N ASN A 934 -11.43 -11.83 -51.73
CA ASN A 934 -10.69 -11.56 -52.98
C ASN A 934 -10.95 -12.57 -54.11
N GLY A 935 -12.17 -12.61 -54.66
CA GLY A 935 -12.51 -13.48 -55.79
C GLY A 935 -12.44 -14.98 -55.47
N ASN A 936 -12.83 -15.37 -54.26
CA ASN A 936 -12.70 -16.71 -53.69
C ASN A 936 -11.23 -17.19 -53.58
N THR A 937 -10.29 -16.27 -53.39
CA THR A 937 -8.96 -16.62 -52.86
C THR A 937 -9.10 -17.24 -51.48
N GLY A 938 -10.00 -16.66 -50.66
CA GLY A 938 -10.21 -17.09 -49.29
C GLY A 938 -9.12 -16.60 -48.33
N ARG A 939 -9.39 -16.72 -47.04
CA ARG A 939 -8.49 -16.40 -45.92
C ARG A 939 -8.99 -17.06 -44.65
N ILE A 940 -8.12 -17.16 -43.65
CA ILE A 940 -8.53 -17.35 -42.26
C ILE A 940 -8.22 -16.09 -41.44
N VAL A 941 -9.05 -15.84 -40.43
CA VAL A 941 -8.82 -14.84 -39.38
C VAL A 941 -8.90 -15.57 -38.05
N VAL A 942 -7.85 -15.50 -37.24
CA VAL A 942 -7.84 -16.02 -35.87
C VAL A 942 -7.92 -14.85 -34.90
N TYR A 943 -8.78 -14.98 -33.89
CA TYR A 943 -9.01 -14.01 -32.83
C TYR A 943 -8.53 -14.62 -31.51
N TYR A 944 -7.59 -13.93 -30.85
CA TYR A 944 -7.01 -14.32 -29.57
C TYR A 944 -6.81 -13.13 -28.63
#